data_AF-A0A3D5BAQ8-F1
#
_entry.id   AF-A0A3D5BAQ8-F1
#
_cell.length_a   1.000
_cell.length_b   1.000
_cell.length_c   1.000
_cell.angle_alpha   90.00
_cell.angle_beta   90.00
_cell.angle_gamma   90.00
#
_symmetry.space_group_name_H-M   'P 1'
#
loop_
_entity.id
_entity.type
_entity.pdbx_description
1 polymer ?
#
loop_
_entity_poly.entity_id
_entity_poly.type
_entity_poly.pdbx_seq_one_letter_code
_entity_poly.pdbx_strand_id
1 'polypeptide(L)'
;MKTVKLNCASCGAPIVIPDDVDTVVCSSCHSTMMVDRGEGYVTLKIVEKLANAIKENAYVTQVELKRMQLNQLISMEEMKINSLQTEFRAAKRRMPANITCTPEMADLLLQENDIRMHVRSLYADIARLEPGWEESLDVIRRDRQLVQQAINFLMPYGADTSIQNRIVKLHEESRRVNASYNALETKLLKRDLDTLNYPPFQDLTLEQMEELQEKIPGDLTRLAAGEQTEVKTKLQDQLKSTLDRIKAVYPRKKVESQAGPLPSLDIREPYPEAPEKLTSMVERVKTDLQKLNAIPDSQEKAHFVKKLELLESALTSRAKVDIPGTRAKKKKRRIITTVIVLAALLFVCLVTFIIISVTQNRTDDTDLKADDLNDQSAGLIGKTETTPQQVNSGTAYYEYSGTFLEVTSSVTYLREEPDPNASGSYKVEAGEILQVIPDDNVASPWYKVSTLDGSMTGYLALDWAMPFTVSSVWGDVLTQEFDSTVYSFDWSSYNAEWDESEVNDEYADSKVSYADGWYELDVTTNDTYIYFYSNTTPDYLPDQYQFSLALDAVTLDDSVYYGIQTNCVDGANFDALLISSDGYVYLIRVRDGLFSIIYDTEVYPNSWAALDPLGENTFSVVRLTASGGSTVVYKYAINGSVFAKIEQPAAGVKGTAMGAMIYMDDEGDHALIRMDNFIVTQ
;
A
#
# COMPACT_ATOMS: atom_id res chain seq x y z
N MET A 1 0.97 -76.08 -47.15
CA MET A 1 0.61 -74.89 -46.34
C MET A 1 -0.68 -74.34 -46.93
N LYS A 2 -1.73 -74.23 -46.13
CA LYS A 2 -2.80 -73.28 -46.42
C LYS A 2 -2.24 -71.89 -46.10
N THR A 3 -2.84 -70.88 -46.71
CA THR A 3 -2.54 -69.49 -46.41
C THR A 3 -3.85 -68.74 -46.35
N VAL A 4 -4.04 -67.94 -45.30
CA VAL A 4 -5.25 -67.14 -45.14
C VAL A 4 -4.94 -65.71 -45.56
N LYS A 5 -5.76 -65.14 -46.44
CA LYS A 5 -5.66 -63.74 -46.84
C LYS A 5 -6.57 -62.92 -45.95
N LEU A 6 -5.99 -62.00 -45.18
CA LEU A 6 -6.70 -61.02 -44.37
C LEU A 6 -6.18 -59.62 -44.69
N ASN A 7 -6.95 -58.59 -44.35
CA ASN A 7 -6.49 -57.21 -44.47
C ASN A 7 -5.80 -56.77 -43.18
N CYS A 8 -4.78 -55.91 -43.30
CA CYS A 8 -4.09 -55.31 -42.17
C CYS A 8 -5.09 -54.53 -41.29
N ALA A 9 -5.13 -54.86 -39.99
CA ALA A 9 -5.99 -54.17 -39.03
C ALA A 9 -5.58 -52.70 -38.78
N SER A 10 -4.42 -52.27 -39.29
CA SER A 10 -3.87 -50.91 -39.16
C SER A 10 -4.16 -50.05 -40.40
N CYS A 11 -3.84 -50.54 -41.60
CA CYS A 11 -3.94 -49.76 -42.85
C CYS A 11 -4.83 -50.37 -43.96
N GLY A 12 -5.49 -51.52 -43.72
CA GLY A 12 -6.34 -52.19 -44.70
C GLY A 12 -5.62 -52.92 -45.85
N ALA A 13 -4.30 -52.80 -46.01
CA ALA A 13 -3.54 -53.49 -47.05
C ALA A 13 -3.62 -55.03 -46.91
N PRO A 14 -3.67 -55.79 -48.02
CA PRO A 14 -3.81 -57.25 -47.97
C PRO A 14 -2.54 -57.94 -47.45
N ILE A 15 -2.73 -58.90 -46.56
CA ILE A 15 -1.69 -59.70 -45.90
C ILE A 15 -1.97 -61.19 -46.11
N VAL A 16 -0.92 -61.95 -46.39
CA VAL A 16 -0.97 -63.41 -46.49
C VAL A 16 -0.36 -64.00 -45.22
N ILE A 17 -1.14 -64.81 -44.51
CA ILE A 17 -0.75 -65.42 -43.23
C ILE A 17 -0.45 -66.91 -43.46
N PRO A 18 0.77 -67.39 -43.19
CA PRO A 18 1.10 -68.81 -43.15
C PRO A 18 0.45 -69.55 -41.97
N ASP A 19 0.26 -70.86 -42.10
CA ASP A 19 -0.31 -71.70 -41.04
C ASP A 19 0.55 -71.72 -39.75
N ASP A 20 1.85 -71.45 -39.86
CA ASP A 20 2.91 -71.67 -38.87
C ASP A 20 3.49 -70.39 -38.23
N VAL A 21 2.84 -69.24 -38.42
CA VAL A 21 3.35 -67.93 -37.97
C VAL A 21 2.37 -67.24 -37.02
N ASP A 22 2.79 -66.94 -35.79
CA ASP A 22 1.94 -66.31 -34.76
C ASP A 22 2.00 -64.77 -34.75
N THR A 23 2.99 -64.18 -35.43
CA THR A 23 3.13 -62.72 -35.57
C THR A 23 3.49 -62.34 -37.01
N VAL A 24 2.77 -61.37 -37.58
CA VAL A 24 2.96 -60.89 -38.95
C VAL A 24 3.14 -59.38 -38.95
N VAL A 25 4.18 -58.91 -39.64
CA VAL A 25 4.44 -57.49 -39.88
C VAL A 25 3.82 -57.09 -41.22
N CYS A 26 3.05 -55.99 -41.25
CA CYS A 26 2.52 -55.47 -42.51
C CYS A 26 3.64 -54.87 -43.37
N SER A 27 3.84 -55.35 -44.60
CA SER A 27 4.83 -54.78 -45.53
C SER A 27 4.51 -53.35 -45.99
N SER A 28 3.26 -52.87 -45.83
CA SER A 28 2.85 -51.53 -46.27
C SER A 28 2.95 -50.46 -45.18
N CYS A 29 2.62 -50.78 -43.92
CA CYS A 29 2.64 -49.83 -42.79
C CYS A 29 3.57 -50.23 -41.64
N HIS A 30 4.28 -51.35 -41.75
CA HIS A 30 5.21 -51.89 -40.76
C HIS A 30 4.62 -52.21 -39.37
N SER A 31 3.30 -52.07 -39.17
CA SER A 31 2.63 -52.47 -37.93
C SER A 31 2.74 -53.98 -37.69
N THR A 32 3.09 -54.37 -36.46
CA THR A 32 3.17 -55.77 -36.02
C THR A 32 1.83 -56.25 -35.46
N MET A 33 1.32 -57.37 -35.98
CA MET A 33 0.05 -57.98 -35.58
C MET A 33 0.25 -59.42 -35.13
N MET A 34 -0.47 -59.82 -34.09
CA MET A 34 -0.60 -61.21 -33.64
C MET A 34 -1.72 -61.89 -34.41
N VAL A 35 -1.49 -63.15 -34.79
CA VAL A 35 -2.45 -64.01 -35.48
C VAL A 35 -3.22 -64.81 -34.43
N ASP A 36 -4.52 -64.51 -34.30
CA ASP A 36 -5.42 -65.21 -33.38
C ASP A 36 -6.27 -66.22 -34.16
N ARG A 37 -6.11 -67.51 -33.85
CA ARG A 37 -6.71 -68.65 -34.56
C ARG A 37 -7.74 -69.35 -33.67
N GLY A 38 -9.02 -69.28 -34.03
CA GLY A 38 -10.11 -70.00 -33.38
C GLY A 38 -10.59 -71.19 -34.19
N GLU A 39 -11.60 -71.91 -33.68
CA GLU A 39 -12.24 -73.03 -34.39
C GLU A 39 -12.96 -72.54 -35.66
N GLY A 40 -12.23 -72.55 -36.79
CA GLY A 40 -12.74 -72.18 -38.12
C GLY A 40 -12.49 -70.74 -38.56
N TYR A 41 -11.78 -69.91 -37.77
CA TYR A 41 -11.47 -68.52 -38.15
C TYR A 41 -10.05 -68.09 -37.78
N VAL A 42 -9.55 -67.07 -38.48
CA VAL A 42 -8.28 -66.39 -38.20
C VAL A 42 -8.54 -64.88 -38.17
N THR A 43 -7.98 -64.19 -37.19
CA THR A 43 -8.05 -62.72 -37.07
C THR A 43 -6.68 -62.11 -36.75
N LEU A 44 -6.49 -60.84 -37.09
CA LEU A 44 -5.27 -60.07 -36.78
C LEU A 44 -5.56 -59.04 -35.68
N LYS A 45 -4.77 -59.07 -34.60
CA LYS A 45 -4.81 -58.07 -33.52
C LYS A 45 -3.50 -57.30 -33.49
N ILE A 46 -3.56 -55.96 -33.44
CA ILE A 46 -2.35 -55.11 -33.38
C ILE A 46 -1.68 -55.28 -32.01
N VAL A 47 -0.43 -55.75 -31.98
CA VAL A 47 0.28 -56.10 -30.73
C VAL A 47 0.50 -54.86 -29.86
N GLU A 48 0.88 -53.73 -30.47
CA GLU A 48 1.13 -52.46 -29.78
C GLU A 48 -0.11 -51.92 -29.06
N LYS A 49 -1.30 -52.03 -29.66
CA LYS A 49 -2.55 -51.62 -29.01
C LYS A 49 -2.88 -52.50 -27.80
N LEU A 50 -2.65 -53.81 -27.91
CA LEU A 50 -2.85 -54.72 -26.79
C LEU A 50 -1.84 -54.48 -25.65
N ALA A 51 -0.56 -54.29 -26.00
CA ALA A 51 0.51 -54.02 -25.03
C ALA A 51 0.32 -52.67 -24.32
N ASN A 52 -0.14 -51.64 -25.02
CA ASN A 52 -0.44 -50.34 -24.41
C ASN A 52 -1.68 -50.42 -23.50
N ALA A 53 -2.76 -51.06 -23.93
CA ALA A 53 -3.94 -51.28 -23.08
C ALA A 53 -3.64 -52.14 -21.85
N ILE A 54 -2.73 -53.12 -21.95
CA ILE A 54 -2.26 -53.91 -20.79
C ILE A 54 -1.42 -53.05 -19.83
N LYS A 55 -0.53 -52.20 -20.35
CA LYS A 55 0.25 -51.25 -19.51
C LYS A 55 -0.64 -50.23 -18.80
N GLU A 56 -1.63 -49.69 -19.50
CA GLU A 56 -2.59 -48.72 -18.97
C GLU A 56 -3.47 -49.37 -17.89
N ASN A 57 -4.06 -50.54 -18.16
CA ASN A 57 -4.82 -51.29 -17.15
C ASN A 57 -3.97 -51.70 -15.94
N ALA A 58 -2.71 -52.10 -16.15
CA ALA A 58 -1.79 -52.44 -15.06
C ALA A 58 -1.43 -51.21 -14.21
N TYR A 59 -1.21 -50.05 -14.84
CA TYR A 59 -0.97 -48.78 -14.16
C TYR A 59 -2.19 -48.34 -13.32
N VAL A 60 -3.39 -48.34 -13.91
CA VAL A 60 -4.65 -48.04 -13.18
C VAL A 60 -4.85 -49.00 -12.01
N THR A 61 -4.62 -50.30 -12.21
CA THR A 61 -4.72 -51.31 -11.14
C THR A 61 -3.70 -51.04 -10.02
N GLN A 62 -2.47 -50.65 -10.36
CA GLN A 62 -1.44 -50.32 -9.37
C GLN A 62 -1.78 -49.05 -8.57
N VAL A 63 -2.34 -48.03 -9.25
CA VAL A 63 -2.83 -46.80 -8.62
C VAL A 63 -3.97 -47.10 -7.63
N GLU A 64 -4.97 -47.87 -8.04
CA GLU A 64 -6.11 -48.23 -7.18
C GLU A 64 -5.70 -49.11 -5.99
N LEU A 65 -4.76 -50.06 -6.17
CA LEU A 65 -4.20 -50.83 -5.07
C LEU A 65 -3.48 -49.93 -4.05
N LYS A 66 -2.70 -48.94 -4.51
CA LYS A 66 -2.02 -47.99 -3.61
C LYS A 66 -3.03 -47.07 -2.91
N ARG A 67 -4.06 -46.60 -3.62
CA ARG A 67 -5.19 -45.83 -3.06
C ARG A 67 -5.91 -46.61 -1.95
N MET A 68 -6.18 -47.90 -2.19
CA MET A 68 -6.78 -48.80 -1.19
C MET A 68 -5.91 -48.97 0.05
N GLN A 69 -4.60 -49.18 -0.12
CA GLN A 69 -3.64 -49.28 0.99
C GLN A 69 -3.60 -48.00 1.84
N LEU A 70 -3.53 -46.82 1.21
CA LEU A 70 -3.52 -45.54 1.92
C LEU A 70 -4.83 -45.30 2.68
N ASN A 71 -5.98 -45.63 2.09
CA ASN A 71 -7.28 -45.55 2.79
C ASN A 71 -7.35 -46.50 4.01
N GLN A 72 -6.78 -47.70 3.92
CA GLN A 72 -6.68 -48.61 5.07
C GLN A 72 -5.79 -48.04 6.19
N LEU A 73 -4.66 -47.38 5.85
CA LEU A 73 -3.82 -46.69 6.82
C LEU A 73 -4.60 -45.57 7.52
N ILE A 74 -5.30 -44.71 6.77
CA ILE A 74 -6.15 -43.64 7.33
C ILE A 74 -7.16 -44.21 8.31
N SER A 75 -7.90 -45.27 7.94
CA SER A 75 -8.88 -45.89 8.82
C SER A 75 -8.27 -46.44 10.12
N MET A 76 -7.03 -46.94 10.10
CA MET A 76 -6.35 -47.38 11.32
C MET A 76 -5.91 -46.21 12.21
N GLU A 77 -5.43 -45.12 11.63
CA GLU A 77 -5.07 -43.91 12.39
C GLU A 77 -6.32 -43.25 13.01
N GLU A 78 -7.45 -43.20 12.29
CA GLU A 78 -8.75 -42.76 12.83
C GLU A 78 -9.22 -43.63 14.01
N MET A 79 -8.96 -44.94 13.99
CA MET A 79 -9.25 -45.81 15.15
C MET A 79 -8.38 -45.45 16.37
N LYS A 80 -7.11 -45.09 16.18
CA LYS A 80 -6.24 -44.63 17.28
C LYS A 80 -6.73 -43.30 17.87
N ILE A 81 -7.13 -42.34 17.02
CA ILE A 81 -7.76 -41.07 17.45
C ILE A 81 -8.96 -41.35 18.37
N ASN A 82 -9.84 -42.29 17.99
CA ASN A 82 -10.99 -42.66 18.82
C ASN A 82 -10.62 -43.29 20.18
N SER A 83 -9.49 -44.02 20.27
CA SER A 83 -8.95 -44.50 21.54
C SER A 83 -8.47 -43.34 22.42
N LEU A 84 -7.59 -42.49 21.88
CA LEU A 84 -7.05 -41.33 22.59
C LEU A 84 -8.15 -40.38 23.09
N GLN A 85 -9.19 -40.13 22.29
CA GLN A 85 -10.34 -39.34 22.73
C GLN A 85 -11.11 -39.99 23.89
N THR A 86 -11.14 -41.32 23.98
CA THR A 86 -11.79 -42.04 25.07
C THR A 86 -10.95 -41.95 26.35
N GLU A 87 -9.62 -42.06 26.22
CA GLU A 87 -8.65 -41.86 27.30
C GLU A 87 -8.67 -40.41 27.81
N PHE A 88 -8.66 -39.43 26.90
CA PHE A 88 -8.78 -38.00 27.21
C PHE A 88 -10.07 -37.67 27.97
N ARG A 89 -11.22 -38.24 27.56
CA ARG A 89 -12.49 -38.11 28.30
C ARG A 89 -12.42 -38.74 29.69
N ALA A 90 -11.63 -39.80 29.88
CA ALA A 90 -11.42 -40.41 31.19
C ALA A 90 -10.48 -39.56 32.08
N ALA A 91 -9.39 -39.02 31.53
CA ALA A 91 -8.48 -38.10 32.22
C ALA A 91 -9.21 -36.82 32.65
N LYS A 92 -9.97 -36.19 31.75
CA LYS A 92 -10.78 -34.98 32.02
C LYS A 92 -11.80 -35.17 33.16
N ARG A 93 -12.32 -36.38 33.37
CA ARG A 93 -13.23 -36.70 34.50
C ARG A 93 -12.52 -36.84 35.85
N ARG A 94 -11.20 -37.06 35.87
CA ARG A 94 -10.38 -37.14 37.09
C ARG A 94 -9.83 -35.77 37.52
N MET A 95 -10.01 -34.74 36.68
CA MET A 95 -9.40 -33.43 36.84
C MET A 95 -10.12 -32.56 37.90
N PRO A 96 -9.39 -31.84 38.77
CA PRO A 96 -9.95 -30.82 39.64
C PRO A 96 -10.56 -29.66 38.84
N ALA A 97 -11.62 -29.04 39.36
CA ALA A 97 -12.37 -27.98 38.68
C ALA A 97 -11.56 -26.71 38.33
N ASN A 98 -10.41 -26.50 38.99
CA ASN A 98 -9.59 -25.29 38.85
C ASN A 98 -8.36 -25.49 37.93
N ILE A 99 -8.26 -26.61 37.22
CA ILE A 99 -7.14 -26.92 36.32
C ILE A 99 -7.67 -26.99 34.88
N THR A 100 -7.04 -26.27 33.95
CA THR A 100 -7.47 -26.19 32.54
C THR A 100 -6.96 -27.37 31.72
N CYS A 101 -5.73 -27.83 31.99
CA CYS A 101 -5.10 -29.00 31.37
C CYS A 101 -4.13 -29.65 32.38
N THR A 102 -4.00 -30.97 32.36
CA THR A 102 -2.98 -31.72 33.12
C THR A 102 -1.88 -32.22 32.17
N PRO A 103 -0.67 -32.55 32.64
CA PRO A 103 0.37 -33.11 31.78
C PRO A 103 -0.04 -34.39 31.05
N GLU A 104 -0.83 -35.26 31.69
CA GLU A 104 -1.42 -36.47 31.07
C GLU A 104 -2.38 -36.09 29.92
N MET A 105 -3.18 -35.04 30.10
CA MET A 105 -4.06 -34.53 29.04
C MET A 105 -3.29 -33.85 27.91
N ALA A 106 -2.23 -33.11 28.21
CA ALA A 106 -1.40 -32.46 27.20
C ALA A 106 -0.70 -33.48 26.29
N ASP A 107 -0.13 -34.55 26.86
CA ASP A 107 0.46 -35.65 26.10
C ASP A 107 -0.56 -36.33 25.18
N LEU A 108 -1.76 -36.68 25.70
CA LEU A 108 -2.84 -37.26 24.88
C LEU A 108 -3.30 -36.34 23.74
N LEU A 109 -3.38 -35.02 23.98
CA LEU A 109 -3.76 -34.02 22.97
C LEU A 109 -2.69 -33.87 21.88
N LEU A 110 -1.40 -33.88 22.26
CA LEU A 110 -0.29 -33.82 21.32
C LEU A 110 -0.20 -35.10 20.48
N GLN A 111 -0.40 -36.27 21.07
CA GLN A 111 -0.47 -37.55 20.35
C GLN A 111 -1.66 -37.59 19.38
N GLU A 112 -2.85 -37.11 19.77
CA GLU A 112 -3.99 -37.01 18.85
C GLU A 112 -3.69 -36.04 17.69
N ASN A 113 -3.00 -34.92 17.97
CA ASN A 113 -2.58 -33.98 16.95
C ASN A 113 -1.59 -34.61 15.96
N ASP A 114 -0.56 -35.30 16.43
CA ASP A 114 0.44 -35.94 15.57
C ASP A 114 -0.18 -37.00 14.65
N ILE A 115 -1.16 -37.77 15.14
CA ILE A 115 -1.91 -38.73 14.31
C ILE A 115 -2.77 -38.00 13.27
N ARG A 116 -3.44 -36.89 13.62
CA ARG A 116 -4.17 -36.05 12.66
C ARG A 116 -3.26 -35.50 11.56
N MET A 117 -2.05 -35.09 11.91
CA MET A 117 -1.04 -34.62 10.95
C MET A 117 -0.52 -35.76 10.06
N HIS A 118 -0.42 -36.99 10.58
CA HIS A 118 -0.14 -38.16 9.75
C HIS A 118 -1.30 -38.48 8.78
N VAL A 119 -2.55 -38.45 9.23
CA VAL A 119 -3.73 -38.62 8.37
C VAL A 119 -3.76 -37.57 7.24
N ARG A 120 -3.41 -36.31 7.53
CA ARG A 120 -3.22 -35.26 6.51
C ARG A 120 -2.15 -35.65 5.48
N SER A 121 -0.99 -36.15 5.92
CA SER A 121 0.06 -36.61 4.98
C SER A 121 -0.40 -37.77 4.09
N LEU A 122 -1.23 -38.69 4.60
CA LEU A 122 -1.80 -39.80 3.83
C LEU A 122 -2.82 -39.30 2.79
N TYR A 123 -3.62 -38.27 3.08
CA TYR A 123 -4.49 -37.64 2.09
C TYR A 123 -3.70 -36.96 0.97
N ALA A 124 -2.57 -36.31 1.28
CA ALA A 124 -1.67 -35.75 0.25
C ALA A 124 -1.07 -36.85 -0.64
N ASP A 125 -0.70 -38.00 -0.06
CA ASP A 125 -0.20 -39.15 -0.82
C ASP A 125 -1.28 -39.85 -1.68
N ILE A 126 -2.56 -39.77 -1.29
CA ILE A 126 -3.69 -40.18 -2.16
C ILE A 126 -3.85 -39.21 -3.32
N ALA A 127 -3.80 -37.90 -3.07
CA ALA A 127 -3.94 -36.89 -4.12
C ALA A 127 -2.83 -37.02 -5.18
N ARG A 128 -1.59 -37.28 -4.77
CA ARG A 128 -0.44 -37.57 -5.66
C ARG A 128 -0.60 -38.79 -6.59
N LEU A 129 -1.66 -39.57 -6.43
CA LEU A 129 -2.00 -40.66 -7.36
C LEU A 129 -2.86 -40.19 -8.55
N GLU A 130 -3.42 -38.98 -8.49
CA GLU A 130 -4.27 -38.43 -9.54
C GLU A 130 -3.44 -37.56 -10.50
N PRO A 131 -3.51 -37.80 -11.83
CA PRO A 131 -2.82 -36.95 -12.80
C PRO A 131 -3.31 -35.50 -12.72
N GLY A 132 -2.37 -34.55 -12.60
CA GLY A 132 -2.69 -33.11 -12.50
C GLY A 132 -3.10 -32.65 -11.10
N TRP A 133 -2.86 -33.44 -10.05
CA TRP A 133 -3.11 -33.03 -8.67
C TRP A 133 -2.40 -31.72 -8.28
N GLU A 134 -1.27 -31.39 -8.93
CA GLU A 134 -0.54 -30.13 -8.73
C GLU A 134 -1.36 -28.88 -9.12
N GLU A 135 -2.37 -29.04 -9.98
CA GLU A 135 -3.27 -27.95 -10.40
C GLU A 135 -4.64 -28.00 -9.72
N SER A 136 -4.85 -28.88 -8.73
CA SER A 136 -6.13 -29.03 -8.04
C SER A 136 -6.23 -28.14 -6.80
N LEU A 137 -7.00 -27.05 -6.91
CA LEU A 137 -7.35 -26.20 -5.76
C LEU A 137 -8.10 -26.97 -4.66
N ASP A 138 -8.87 -28.00 -5.02
CA ASP A 138 -9.62 -28.81 -4.04
C ASP A 138 -8.70 -29.63 -3.12
N VAL A 139 -7.56 -30.10 -3.65
CA VAL A 139 -6.54 -30.80 -2.86
C VAL A 139 -5.93 -29.86 -1.82
N ILE A 140 -5.51 -28.66 -2.23
CA ILE A 140 -4.90 -27.68 -1.31
C ILE A 140 -5.95 -27.08 -0.35
N ARG A 141 -7.20 -26.86 -0.80
CA ARG A 141 -8.31 -26.42 0.08
C ARG A 141 -8.57 -27.45 1.19
N ARG A 142 -8.55 -28.74 0.86
CA ARG A 142 -8.68 -29.82 1.85
C ARG A 142 -7.50 -29.85 2.82
N ASP A 143 -6.28 -29.65 2.33
CA ASP A 143 -5.08 -29.59 3.16
C ASP A 143 -5.16 -28.44 4.19
N ARG A 144 -5.53 -27.23 3.73
CA ARG A 144 -5.80 -26.04 4.55
C ARG A 144 -6.85 -26.31 5.64
N GLN A 145 -7.96 -26.96 5.28
CA GLN A 145 -9.02 -27.32 6.22
C GLN A 145 -8.51 -28.28 7.32
N LEU A 146 -7.67 -29.26 6.97
CA LEU A 146 -7.11 -30.20 7.95
C LEU A 146 -6.14 -29.52 8.93
N VAL A 147 -5.30 -28.59 8.45
CA VAL A 147 -4.44 -27.78 9.35
C VAL A 147 -5.28 -26.90 10.27
N GLN A 148 -6.32 -26.22 9.75
CA GLN A 148 -7.17 -25.39 10.59
C GLN A 148 -7.96 -26.20 11.63
N GLN A 149 -8.42 -27.41 11.29
CA GLN A 149 -9.03 -28.33 12.24
C GLN A 149 -8.04 -28.75 13.34
N ALA A 150 -6.76 -28.96 13.01
CA ALA A 150 -5.71 -29.29 13.96
C ALA A 150 -5.40 -28.12 14.92
N ILE A 151 -5.40 -26.87 14.43
CA ILE A 151 -5.29 -25.65 15.25
C ILE A 151 -6.50 -25.55 16.20
N ASN A 152 -7.72 -25.54 15.65
CA ASN A 152 -8.96 -25.38 16.41
C ASN A 152 -9.16 -26.46 17.48
N PHE A 153 -8.61 -27.66 17.27
CA PHE A 153 -8.61 -28.75 18.25
C PHE A 153 -7.71 -28.47 19.48
N LEU A 154 -6.55 -27.84 19.28
CA LEU A 154 -5.60 -27.54 20.36
C LEU A 154 -5.87 -26.20 21.07
N MET A 155 -6.41 -25.20 20.36
CA MET A 155 -6.67 -23.85 20.88
C MET A 155 -7.30 -23.80 22.30
N PRO A 156 -8.31 -24.61 22.66
CA PRO A 156 -8.92 -24.58 24.00
C PRO A 156 -7.97 -24.95 25.15
N TYR A 157 -6.78 -25.46 24.86
CA TYR A 157 -5.78 -25.92 25.83
C TYR A 157 -4.48 -25.11 25.76
N GLY A 158 -4.48 -23.97 25.06
CA GLY A 158 -3.33 -23.06 24.91
C GLY A 158 -2.82 -22.40 26.20
N ALA A 159 -3.33 -22.74 27.39
CA ALA A 159 -2.69 -22.39 28.64
C ALA A 159 -1.41 -23.25 28.89
N ASP A 160 -1.29 -24.41 28.24
CA ASP A 160 -0.12 -25.29 28.35
C ASP A 160 0.97 -24.92 27.33
N THR A 161 2.21 -24.74 27.80
CA THR A 161 3.35 -24.32 26.97
C THR A 161 3.71 -25.33 25.87
N SER A 162 3.53 -26.63 26.10
CA SER A 162 3.82 -27.66 25.09
C SER A 162 2.77 -27.65 23.97
N ILE A 163 1.52 -27.40 24.32
CA ILE A 163 0.41 -27.23 23.37
C ILE A 163 0.58 -25.92 22.58
N GLN A 164 0.95 -24.82 23.22
CA GLN A 164 1.25 -23.56 22.52
C GLN A 164 2.38 -23.70 21.50
N ASN A 165 3.48 -24.35 21.89
CA ASN A 165 4.58 -24.65 20.97
C ASN A 165 4.13 -25.52 19.76
N ARG A 166 3.06 -26.32 19.90
CA ARG A 166 2.47 -27.06 18.78
C ARG A 166 1.53 -26.19 17.93
N ILE A 167 0.73 -25.33 18.56
CA ILE A 167 -0.13 -24.34 17.90
C ILE A 167 0.69 -23.41 17.01
N VAL A 168 1.79 -22.82 17.52
CA VAL A 168 2.70 -21.95 16.73
C VAL A 168 3.21 -22.66 15.46
N LYS A 169 3.65 -23.92 15.57
CA LYS A 169 4.09 -24.72 14.41
C LYS A 169 2.97 -25.00 13.41
N LEU A 170 1.74 -25.17 13.88
CA LEU A 170 0.58 -25.35 13.00
C LEU A 170 0.19 -24.02 12.31
N HIS A 171 0.39 -22.86 12.94
CA HIS A 171 0.23 -21.56 12.27
C HIS A 171 1.32 -21.30 11.22
N GLU A 172 2.58 -21.67 11.46
CA GLU A 172 3.62 -21.68 10.41
C GLU A 172 3.22 -22.56 9.22
N GLU A 173 2.68 -23.75 9.49
CA GLU A 173 2.24 -24.68 8.45
C GLU A 173 1.01 -24.16 7.70
N SER A 174 0.04 -23.58 8.41
CA SER A 174 -1.13 -22.91 7.82
C SER A 174 -0.71 -21.79 6.85
N ARG A 175 0.27 -20.95 7.24
CA ARG A 175 0.86 -19.93 6.36
C ARG A 175 1.45 -20.53 5.08
N ARG A 176 2.20 -21.64 5.16
CA ARG A 176 2.77 -22.32 3.98
C ARG A 176 1.71 -22.90 3.05
N VAL A 177 0.64 -23.47 3.60
CA VAL A 177 -0.47 -24.03 2.80
C VAL A 177 -1.30 -22.92 2.15
N ASN A 178 -1.58 -21.83 2.87
CA ASN A 178 -2.25 -20.65 2.31
C ASN A 178 -1.43 -20.00 1.19
N ALA A 179 -0.13 -19.82 1.36
CA ALA A 179 0.75 -19.33 0.30
C ALA A 179 0.72 -20.23 -0.95
N SER A 180 0.71 -21.56 -0.75
CA SER A 180 0.60 -22.54 -1.84
C SER A 180 -0.76 -22.48 -2.55
N TYR A 181 -1.85 -22.28 -1.80
CA TYR A 181 -3.20 -22.07 -2.35
C TYR A 181 -3.25 -20.79 -3.18
N ASN A 182 -2.80 -19.66 -2.61
CA ASN A 182 -2.81 -18.35 -3.27
C ASN A 182 -1.96 -18.35 -4.55
N ALA A 183 -0.80 -19.01 -4.54
CA ALA A 183 0.05 -19.13 -5.72
C ALA A 183 -0.61 -19.95 -6.84
N LEU A 184 -1.25 -21.08 -6.52
CA LEU A 184 -1.97 -21.89 -7.51
C LEU A 184 -3.22 -21.16 -8.04
N GLU A 185 -4.00 -20.53 -7.17
CA GLU A 185 -5.19 -19.76 -7.56
C GLU A 185 -4.80 -18.59 -8.49
N THR A 186 -3.72 -17.87 -8.17
CA THR A 186 -3.16 -16.82 -9.04
C THR A 186 -2.76 -17.38 -10.42
N LYS A 187 -2.10 -18.54 -10.46
CA LYS A 187 -1.70 -19.19 -11.73
C LYS A 187 -2.91 -19.56 -12.60
N LEU A 188 -3.96 -20.11 -11.98
CA LEU A 188 -5.18 -20.51 -12.69
C LEU A 188 -5.96 -19.27 -13.17
N LEU A 189 -6.16 -18.26 -12.31
CA LEU A 189 -6.85 -17.03 -12.69
C LEU A 189 -6.14 -16.26 -13.80
N LYS A 190 -4.79 -16.21 -13.83
CA LYS A 190 -4.03 -15.63 -14.95
C LYS A 190 -4.21 -16.37 -16.28
N ARG A 191 -4.49 -17.67 -16.25
CA ARG A 191 -4.79 -18.47 -17.45
C ARG A 191 -6.24 -18.26 -17.92
N ASP A 192 -7.15 -18.08 -16.97
CA ASP A 192 -8.61 -18.11 -17.23
C ASP A 192 -9.22 -16.69 -17.43
N LEU A 193 -8.49 -15.61 -17.10
CA LEU A 193 -8.91 -14.20 -17.27
C LEU A 193 -8.05 -13.47 -18.32
N ASP A 194 -8.62 -13.21 -19.49
CA ASP A 194 -7.93 -12.54 -20.60
C ASP A 194 -7.45 -11.13 -20.22
N THR A 195 -8.17 -10.41 -19.34
CA THR A 195 -7.78 -9.06 -18.92
C THR A 195 -6.43 -9.00 -18.20
N LEU A 196 -5.98 -10.11 -17.60
CA LEU A 196 -4.69 -10.18 -16.90
C LEU A 196 -3.49 -10.41 -17.84
N ASN A 197 -3.74 -10.62 -19.14
CA ASN A 197 -2.72 -10.78 -20.18
C ASN A 197 -2.44 -9.48 -20.97
N TYR A 198 -3.12 -8.38 -20.63
CA TYR A 198 -2.83 -7.07 -21.21
C TYR A 198 -1.58 -6.43 -20.60
N PRO A 199 -0.92 -5.51 -21.32
CA PRO A 199 0.15 -4.69 -20.76
C PRO A 199 -0.32 -3.88 -19.52
N PRO A 200 0.61 -3.40 -18.68
CA PRO A 200 0.31 -2.38 -17.67
C PRO A 200 -0.44 -1.18 -18.27
N PHE A 201 -1.25 -0.50 -17.47
CA PHE A 201 -2.12 0.61 -17.90
C PHE A 201 -1.46 1.67 -18.80
N GLN A 202 -0.16 1.89 -18.60
CA GLN A 202 0.68 2.85 -19.32
C GLN A 202 0.84 2.51 -20.80
N ASP A 203 1.11 1.24 -21.08
CA ASP A 203 1.43 0.71 -22.40
C ASP A 203 0.18 0.36 -23.21
N LEU A 204 -1.01 0.56 -22.63
CA LEU A 204 -2.29 0.31 -23.29
C LEU A 204 -2.50 1.27 -24.46
N THR A 205 -2.68 0.70 -25.65
CA THR A 205 -3.17 1.45 -26.82
C THR A 205 -4.62 1.88 -26.61
N LEU A 206 -5.09 2.85 -27.41
CA LEU A 206 -6.49 3.27 -27.39
C LEU A 206 -7.46 2.10 -27.66
N GLU A 207 -7.08 1.19 -28.57
CA GLU A 207 -7.86 0.00 -28.91
C GLU A 207 -7.92 -0.97 -27.72
N GLN A 208 -6.79 -1.21 -27.05
CA GLN A 208 -6.74 -2.05 -25.84
C GLN A 208 -7.52 -1.45 -24.66
N MET A 209 -7.50 -0.12 -24.50
CA MET A 209 -8.34 0.57 -23.50
C MET A 209 -9.84 0.43 -23.76
N GLU A 210 -10.25 0.35 -25.04
CA GLU A 210 -11.65 0.12 -25.43
C GLU A 210 -12.06 -1.34 -25.19
N GLU A 211 -11.23 -2.30 -25.60
CA GLU A 211 -11.45 -3.73 -25.30
C GLU A 211 -11.51 -4.02 -23.79
N LEU A 212 -10.65 -3.39 -22.99
CA LEU A 212 -10.64 -3.57 -21.53
C LEU A 212 -11.88 -2.97 -20.85
N GLN A 213 -12.44 -1.87 -21.37
CA GLN A 213 -13.71 -1.35 -20.86
C GLN A 213 -14.87 -2.34 -21.04
N GLU A 214 -14.87 -3.11 -22.13
CA GLU A 214 -15.87 -4.15 -22.38
C GLU A 214 -15.60 -5.44 -21.57
N LYS A 215 -14.33 -5.87 -21.49
CA LYS A 215 -13.94 -7.16 -20.88
C LYS A 215 -13.88 -7.12 -19.36
N ILE A 216 -13.35 -6.05 -18.74
CA ILE A 216 -13.16 -5.99 -17.28
C ILE A 216 -14.47 -6.19 -16.50
N PRO A 217 -15.63 -5.58 -16.85
CA PRO A 217 -16.89 -5.84 -16.15
C PRO A 217 -17.32 -7.33 -16.16
N GLY A 218 -17.02 -8.06 -17.24
CA GLY A 218 -17.26 -9.50 -17.34
C GLY A 218 -16.36 -10.30 -16.40
N ASP A 219 -15.07 -9.98 -16.37
CA ASP A 219 -14.09 -10.66 -15.51
C ASP A 219 -14.26 -10.31 -14.02
N LEU A 220 -14.66 -9.08 -13.68
CA LEU A 220 -15.12 -8.71 -12.34
C LEU A 220 -16.33 -9.54 -11.90
N THR A 221 -17.29 -9.77 -12.79
CA THR A 221 -18.46 -10.61 -12.50
C THR A 221 -18.08 -12.08 -12.28
N ARG A 222 -17.07 -12.59 -13.01
CA ARG A 222 -16.51 -13.94 -12.81
C ARG A 222 -15.75 -14.06 -11.49
N LEU A 223 -14.95 -13.06 -11.13
CA LEU A 223 -14.22 -13.02 -9.85
C LEU A 223 -15.15 -12.89 -8.64
N ALA A 224 -16.27 -12.16 -8.77
CA ALA A 224 -17.31 -12.05 -7.75
C ALA A 224 -18.08 -13.37 -7.53
N ALA A 225 -17.97 -14.35 -8.43
CA ALA A 225 -18.67 -15.62 -8.32
C ALA A 225 -17.98 -16.64 -7.40
N GLY A 226 -18.79 -17.32 -6.59
CA GLY A 226 -18.36 -18.38 -5.67
C GLY A 226 -17.72 -17.85 -4.39
N GLU A 227 -16.90 -18.70 -3.75
CA GLU A 227 -16.13 -18.35 -2.55
C GLU A 227 -15.16 -17.18 -2.87
N GLN A 228 -15.19 -16.14 -2.04
CA GLN A 228 -14.25 -15.01 -2.13
C GLN A 228 -12.96 -15.38 -1.41
N THR A 229 -11.83 -15.10 -2.06
CA THR A 229 -10.48 -15.39 -1.57
C THR A 229 -9.64 -14.12 -1.65
N GLU A 230 -8.58 -14.04 -0.85
CA GLU A 230 -7.65 -12.92 -0.83
C GLU A 230 -7.13 -12.56 -2.23
N VAL A 231 -6.80 -13.58 -3.04
CA VAL A 231 -6.36 -13.42 -4.44
C VAL A 231 -7.46 -12.83 -5.31
N LYS A 232 -8.71 -13.32 -5.20
CA LYS A 232 -9.84 -12.77 -5.96
C LYS A 232 -10.15 -11.33 -5.57
N THR A 233 -10.10 -10.98 -4.29
CA THR A 233 -10.31 -9.61 -3.82
C THR A 233 -9.22 -8.68 -4.38
N LYS A 234 -7.94 -9.03 -4.19
CA LYS A 234 -6.81 -8.27 -4.75
C LYS A 234 -6.91 -8.08 -6.27
N LEU A 235 -7.31 -9.11 -7.02
CA LEU A 235 -7.53 -9.00 -8.47
C LEU A 235 -8.76 -8.16 -8.84
N GLN A 236 -9.85 -8.22 -8.07
CA GLN A 236 -11.00 -7.34 -8.28
C GLN A 236 -10.61 -5.88 -8.10
N ASP A 237 -9.84 -5.55 -7.07
CA ASP A 237 -9.49 -4.17 -6.77
C ASP A 237 -8.45 -3.62 -7.77
N GLN A 238 -7.50 -4.45 -8.21
CA GLN A 238 -6.61 -4.13 -9.34
C GLN A 238 -7.39 -3.88 -10.64
N LEU A 239 -8.40 -4.70 -10.95
CA LEU A 239 -9.23 -4.55 -12.16
C LEU A 239 -10.18 -3.35 -12.07
N LYS A 240 -10.78 -3.06 -10.90
CA LYS A 240 -11.57 -1.84 -10.65
C LYS A 240 -10.70 -0.59 -10.84
N SER A 241 -9.54 -0.53 -10.17
CA SER A 241 -8.57 0.57 -10.30
C SER A 241 -8.15 0.77 -11.76
N THR A 242 -7.84 -0.32 -12.47
CA THR A 242 -7.51 -0.26 -13.91
C THR A 242 -8.68 0.30 -14.73
N LEU A 243 -9.90 -0.19 -14.50
CA LEU A 243 -11.10 0.26 -15.22
C LEU A 243 -11.41 1.74 -14.95
N ASP A 244 -11.25 2.22 -13.72
CA ASP A 244 -11.54 3.60 -13.35
C ASP A 244 -10.46 4.57 -13.87
N ARG A 245 -9.19 4.16 -13.87
CA ARG A 245 -8.10 4.86 -14.58
C ARG A 245 -8.38 4.94 -16.09
N ILE A 246 -8.86 3.84 -16.70
CA ILE A 246 -9.26 3.84 -18.11
C ILE A 246 -10.44 4.81 -18.33
N LYS A 247 -11.50 4.77 -17.53
CA LYS A 247 -12.63 5.72 -17.64
C LYS A 247 -12.21 7.18 -17.49
N ALA A 248 -11.23 7.48 -16.64
CA ALA A 248 -10.72 8.83 -16.44
C ALA A 248 -9.90 9.36 -17.64
N VAL A 249 -9.11 8.50 -18.28
CA VAL A 249 -8.13 8.91 -19.32
C VAL A 249 -8.63 8.68 -20.76
N TYR A 250 -9.30 7.56 -21.02
CA TYR A 250 -9.73 7.15 -22.36
C TYR A 250 -10.58 8.19 -23.09
N PRO A 251 -11.62 8.83 -22.49
CA PRO A 251 -12.43 9.80 -23.21
C PRO A 251 -11.60 10.97 -23.76
N ARG A 252 -10.60 11.42 -22.99
CA ARG A 252 -9.69 12.49 -23.42
C ARG A 252 -8.75 11.99 -24.52
N LYS A 253 -8.05 10.86 -24.32
CA LYS A 253 -7.14 10.30 -25.33
C LYS A 253 -7.85 10.03 -26.67
N LYS A 254 -9.09 9.53 -26.64
CA LYS A 254 -9.93 9.25 -27.83
C LYS A 254 -10.30 10.51 -28.62
N VAL A 255 -10.51 11.63 -27.93
CA VAL A 255 -10.86 12.91 -28.55
C VAL A 255 -9.61 13.65 -29.02
N GLU A 256 -8.51 13.63 -28.25
CA GLU A 256 -7.23 14.25 -28.63
C GLU A 256 -6.53 13.50 -29.77
N SER A 257 -6.75 12.19 -29.95
CA SER A 257 -6.24 11.44 -31.11
C SER A 257 -6.92 11.83 -32.43
N GLN A 258 -8.12 12.41 -32.38
CA GLN A 258 -8.86 12.90 -33.55
C GLN A 258 -8.70 14.42 -33.75
N ALA A 259 -8.74 15.20 -32.67
CA ALA A 259 -8.73 16.67 -32.70
C ALA A 259 -7.32 17.27 -32.58
N GLY A 260 -6.32 16.44 -32.29
CA GLY A 260 -5.03 16.91 -31.77
C GLY A 260 -5.13 17.36 -30.30
N PRO A 261 -4.02 17.84 -29.71
CA PRO A 261 -3.99 18.28 -28.32
C PRO A 261 -5.02 19.39 -28.02
N LEU A 262 -5.67 19.33 -26.85
CA LEU A 262 -6.68 20.30 -26.40
C LEU A 262 -6.27 20.95 -25.05
N PRO A 263 -5.23 21.81 -25.02
CA PRO A 263 -4.68 22.33 -23.77
C PRO A 263 -5.63 23.19 -22.93
N SER A 264 -6.75 23.63 -23.51
CA SER A 264 -7.79 24.35 -22.77
C SER A 264 -8.51 23.47 -21.75
N LEU A 265 -8.45 22.13 -21.89
CA LEU A 265 -9.00 21.19 -20.90
C LEU A 265 -8.23 21.15 -19.57
N ASP A 266 -7.00 21.68 -19.56
CA ASP A 266 -6.09 21.75 -18.41
C ASP A 266 -6.21 23.06 -17.62
N ILE A 267 -7.02 24.02 -18.09
CA ILE A 267 -7.26 25.27 -17.39
C ILE A 267 -8.12 25.01 -16.15
N ARG A 268 -7.53 25.20 -14.96
CA ARG A 268 -8.21 25.14 -13.66
C ARG A 268 -8.38 26.55 -13.05
N GLU A 269 -9.25 26.67 -12.06
CA GLU A 269 -9.32 27.84 -11.17
C GLU A 269 -8.21 27.78 -10.11
N PRO A 270 -7.74 28.92 -9.55
CA PRO A 270 -8.19 30.29 -9.81
C PRO A 270 -7.59 30.92 -11.08
N TYR A 271 -8.43 31.59 -11.88
CA TYR A 271 -7.96 32.25 -13.11
C TYR A 271 -7.10 33.51 -12.83
N PRO A 272 -6.14 33.84 -13.71
CA PRO A 272 -5.29 35.04 -13.57
C PRO A 272 -6.08 36.35 -13.45
N GLU A 273 -5.62 37.28 -12.62
CA GLU A 273 -6.26 38.61 -12.49
C GLU A 273 -5.96 39.55 -13.68
N ALA A 274 -4.94 39.23 -14.51
CA ALA A 274 -4.50 40.08 -15.61
C ALA A 274 -5.43 39.95 -16.85
N PRO A 275 -6.07 41.03 -17.34
CA PRO A 275 -7.01 40.97 -18.46
C PRO A 275 -6.42 40.41 -19.76
N GLU A 276 -5.14 40.69 -20.03
CA GLU A 276 -4.42 40.17 -21.20
C GLU A 276 -4.25 38.65 -21.15
N LYS A 277 -3.94 38.09 -19.98
CA LYS A 277 -3.84 36.64 -19.77
C LYS A 277 -5.22 35.97 -19.88
N LEU A 278 -6.26 36.58 -19.30
CA LEU A 278 -7.63 36.08 -19.48
C LEU A 278 -8.07 36.08 -20.95
N THR A 279 -7.71 37.11 -21.70
CA THR A 279 -8.03 37.22 -23.13
C THR A 279 -7.33 36.14 -23.96
N SER A 280 -6.04 35.88 -23.69
CA SER A 280 -5.32 34.80 -24.38
C SER A 280 -5.85 33.40 -24.04
N MET A 281 -6.33 33.19 -22.80
CA MET A 281 -6.99 31.95 -22.39
C MET A 281 -8.34 31.75 -23.10
N VAL A 282 -9.18 32.80 -23.21
CA VAL A 282 -10.44 32.73 -23.97
C VAL A 282 -10.19 32.36 -25.44
N GLU A 283 -9.18 32.94 -26.08
CA GLU A 283 -8.88 32.65 -27.49
C GLU A 283 -8.32 31.22 -27.70
N ARG A 284 -7.58 30.70 -26.71
CA ARG A 284 -7.15 29.29 -26.66
C ARG A 284 -8.35 28.35 -26.58
N VAL A 285 -9.32 28.64 -25.70
CA VAL A 285 -10.55 27.85 -25.53
C VAL A 285 -11.36 27.81 -26.82
N LYS A 286 -11.53 28.95 -27.51
CA LYS A 286 -12.20 29.00 -28.82
C LYS A 286 -11.46 28.19 -29.89
N THR A 287 -10.14 28.24 -29.90
CA THR A 287 -9.32 27.45 -30.84
C THR A 287 -9.52 25.95 -30.62
N ASP A 288 -9.56 25.50 -29.37
CA ASP A 288 -9.79 24.10 -29.03
C ASP A 288 -11.25 23.67 -29.27
N LEU A 289 -12.23 24.56 -29.06
CA LEU A 289 -13.62 24.36 -29.49
C LEU A 289 -13.74 24.21 -31.02
N GLN A 290 -12.98 24.97 -31.80
CA GLN A 290 -12.96 24.82 -33.26
C GLN A 290 -12.38 23.45 -33.70
N LYS A 291 -11.31 22.98 -33.05
CA LYS A 291 -10.78 21.62 -33.28
C LYS A 291 -11.81 20.55 -32.95
N LEU A 292 -12.48 20.63 -31.80
CA LEU A 292 -13.55 19.71 -31.41
C LEU A 292 -14.70 19.71 -32.42
N ASN A 293 -15.12 20.88 -32.90
CA ASN A 293 -16.18 20.98 -33.89
C ASN A 293 -15.82 20.41 -35.26
N ALA A 294 -14.52 20.21 -35.56
CA ALA A 294 -14.04 19.61 -36.80
C ALA A 294 -13.98 18.07 -36.80
N ILE A 295 -14.07 17.41 -35.62
CA ILE A 295 -14.08 15.93 -35.52
C ILE A 295 -15.50 15.34 -35.55
N PRO A 296 -15.68 14.05 -35.89
CA PRO A 296 -16.97 13.38 -35.89
C PRO A 296 -17.71 13.45 -34.54
N ASP A 297 -19.03 13.37 -34.56
CA ASP A 297 -19.83 13.41 -33.33
C ASP A 297 -19.69 12.11 -32.51
N SER A 298 -19.33 12.26 -31.24
CA SER A 298 -19.22 11.19 -30.26
C SER A 298 -19.71 11.66 -28.88
N GLN A 299 -19.99 10.71 -27.98
CA GLN A 299 -20.41 11.02 -26.61
C GLN A 299 -19.29 11.74 -25.83
N GLU A 300 -18.04 11.34 -26.07
CA GLU A 300 -16.84 11.93 -25.48
C GLU A 300 -16.62 13.36 -25.98
N LYS A 301 -16.77 13.61 -27.30
CA LYS A 301 -16.74 14.97 -27.87
C LYS A 301 -17.80 15.86 -27.21
N ALA A 302 -19.05 15.42 -27.13
CA ALA A 302 -20.14 16.21 -26.57
C ALA A 302 -19.87 16.63 -25.11
N HIS A 303 -19.26 15.75 -24.32
CA HIS A 303 -18.81 16.07 -22.96
C HIS A 303 -17.75 17.18 -22.94
N PHE A 304 -16.70 17.08 -23.77
CA PHE A 304 -15.61 18.07 -23.77
C PHE A 304 -16.00 19.41 -24.42
N VAL A 305 -16.87 19.42 -25.43
CA VAL A 305 -17.45 20.66 -25.99
C VAL A 305 -18.16 21.43 -24.87
N LYS A 306 -19.08 20.78 -24.15
CA LYS A 306 -19.80 21.41 -23.02
C LYS A 306 -18.85 21.91 -21.92
N LYS A 307 -17.78 21.16 -21.62
CA LYS A 307 -16.77 21.58 -20.64
C LYS A 307 -16.03 22.85 -21.09
N LEU A 308 -15.64 22.94 -22.36
CA LEU A 308 -14.97 24.12 -22.90
C LEU A 308 -15.90 25.32 -23.07
N GLU A 309 -17.18 25.14 -23.42
CA GLU A 309 -18.19 26.21 -23.46
C GLU A 309 -18.40 26.85 -22.08
N LEU A 310 -18.49 26.02 -21.02
CA LEU A 310 -18.59 26.48 -19.64
C LEU A 310 -17.33 27.28 -19.23
N LEU A 311 -16.14 26.79 -19.61
CA LEU A 311 -14.88 27.47 -19.36
C LEU A 311 -14.75 28.80 -20.12
N GLU A 312 -15.17 28.85 -21.40
CA GLU A 312 -15.20 30.09 -22.18
C GLU A 312 -16.11 31.13 -21.50
N SER A 313 -17.29 30.71 -21.06
CA SER A 313 -18.24 31.54 -20.33
C SER A 313 -17.65 32.06 -19.01
N ALA A 314 -17.01 31.19 -18.21
CA ALA A 314 -16.37 31.55 -16.96
C ALA A 314 -15.25 32.58 -17.15
N LEU A 315 -14.30 32.31 -18.05
CA LEU A 315 -13.19 33.22 -18.38
C LEU A 315 -13.68 34.54 -18.97
N THR A 316 -14.66 34.51 -19.86
CA THR A 316 -15.28 35.70 -20.46
C THR A 316 -16.03 36.54 -19.44
N SER A 317 -16.69 35.90 -18.45
CA SER A 317 -17.32 36.62 -17.34
C SER A 317 -16.27 37.31 -16.47
N ARG A 318 -15.15 36.63 -16.17
CA ARG A 318 -14.06 37.15 -15.35
C ARG A 318 -13.33 38.31 -16.02
N ALA A 319 -13.07 38.21 -17.33
CA ALA A 319 -12.46 39.27 -18.13
C ALA A 319 -13.29 40.56 -18.20
N LYS A 320 -14.61 40.48 -17.96
CA LYS A 320 -15.52 41.65 -17.89
C LYS A 320 -15.59 42.30 -16.51
N VAL A 321 -15.01 41.71 -15.46
CA VAL A 321 -15.03 42.26 -14.11
C VAL A 321 -13.82 43.16 -13.89
N ASP A 322 -14.07 44.46 -13.68
CA ASP A 322 -13.04 45.46 -13.34
C ASP A 322 -12.55 45.28 -11.87
N ILE A 323 -11.58 44.37 -11.69
CA ILE A 323 -10.99 44.03 -10.37
C ILE A 323 -10.33 45.24 -9.68
N PRO A 324 -9.56 46.13 -10.38
CA PRO A 324 -8.99 47.33 -9.77
C PRO A 324 -10.03 48.23 -9.06
N GLY A 325 -11.17 48.49 -9.70
CA GLY A 325 -12.23 49.36 -9.15
C GLY A 325 -12.94 48.79 -7.92
N THR A 326 -12.97 47.47 -7.75
CA THR A 326 -13.66 46.81 -6.64
C THR A 326 -12.80 46.71 -5.37
N ARG A 327 -11.49 46.45 -5.48
CA ARG A 327 -10.57 46.47 -4.32
C ARG A 327 -10.54 47.83 -3.62
N ALA A 328 -10.57 48.94 -4.37
CA ALA A 328 -10.63 50.30 -3.82
C ALA A 328 -11.88 50.55 -2.95
N LYS A 329 -13.05 50.06 -3.38
CA LYS A 329 -14.31 50.18 -2.61
C LYS A 329 -14.34 49.25 -1.40
N LYS A 330 -13.79 48.03 -1.50
CA LYS A 330 -13.77 47.04 -0.39
C LYS A 330 -12.81 47.48 0.74
N LYS A 331 -11.63 48.03 0.41
CA LYS A 331 -10.68 48.60 1.39
C LYS A 331 -11.29 49.79 2.16
N LYS A 332 -12.01 50.68 1.46
CA LYS A 332 -12.70 51.83 2.08
C LYS A 332 -13.86 51.42 3.00
N ARG A 333 -14.60 50.36 2.67
CA ARG A 333 -15.63 49.80 3.57
C ARG A 333 -15.04 49.12 4.81
N ARG A 334 -14.00 48.29 4.67
CA ARG A 334 -13.37 47.60 5.82
C ARG A 334 -12.88 48.58 6.89
N ILE A 335 -12.20 49.67 6.49
CA ILE A 335 -11.72 50.72 7.40
C ILE A 335 -12.86 51.37 8.20
N ILE A 336 -14.04 51.59 7.57
CA ILE A 336 -15.19 52.18 8.26
C ILE A 336 -15.76 51.21 9.30
N THR A 337 -15.86 49.91 8.98
CA THR A 337 -16.34 48.90 9.93
C THR A 337 -15.38 48.67 11.10
N THR A 338 -14.06 48.60 10.89
CA THR A 338 -13.12 48.44 12.02
C THR A 338 -13.13 49.63 12.97
N VAL A 339 -13.26 50.87 12.47
CA VAL A 339 -13.39 52.06 13.34
C VAL A 339 -14.66 52.02 14.18
N ILE A 340 -15.78 51.54 13.63
CA ILE A 340 -17.04 51.39 14.38
C ILE A 340 -16.95 50.29 15.45
N VAL A 341 -16.32 49.15 15.11
CA VAL A 341 -16.14 48.02 16.04
C VAL A 341 -15.17 48.38 17.18
N LEU A 342 -14.06 49.07 16.89
CA LEU A 342 -13.13 49.58 17.92
C LEU A 342 -13.80 50.57 18.89
N ALA A 343 -14.68 51.46 18.38
CA ALA A 343 -15.44 52.38 19.23
C ALA A 343 -16.44 51.65 20.14
N ALA A 344 -17.08 50.59 19.65
CA ALA A 344 -17.98 49.75 20.45
C ALA A 344 -17.22 48.95 21.52
N LEU A 345 -16.08 48.34 21.18
CA LEU A 345 -15.22 47.62 22.12
C LEU A 345 -14.69 48.53 23.24
N LEU A 346 -14.23 49.74 22.91
CA LEU A 346 -13.80 50.73 23.92
C LEU A 346 -14.93 51.08 24.90
N PHE A 347 -16.18 51.15 24.43
CA PHE A 347 -17.34 51.40 25.29
C PHE A 347 -17.66 50.21 26.20
N VAL A 348 -17.58 48.98 25.68
CA VAL A 348 -17.80 47.75 26.47
C VAL A 348 -16.71 47.57 27.53
N CYS A 349 -15.43 47.74 27.18
CA CYS A 349 -14.32 47.65 28.13
C CYS A 349 -14.43 48.67 29.28
N LEU A 350 -14.95 49.88 29.00
CA LEU A 350 -15.15 50.90 30.02
C LEU A 350 -16.30 50.56 30.98
N VAL A 351 -17.29 49.77 30.54
CA VAL A 351 -18.38 49.24 31.38
C VAL A 351 -17.93 48.01 32.19
N THR A 352 -17.18 47.08 31.59
CA THR A 352 -16.71 45.88 32.32
C THR A 352 -15.67 46.21 33.40
N PHE A 353 -14.81 47.22 33.19
CA PHE A 353 -13.85 47.67 34.21
C PHE A 353 -14.53 48.18 35.50
N ILE A 354 -15.72 48.77 35.38
CA ILE A 354 -16.54 49.21 36.53
C ILE A 354 -17.14 48.01 37.29
N ILE A 355 -17.46 46.93 36.58
CA ILE A 355 -18.10 45.73 37.15
C ILE A 355 -17.08 44.82 37.85
N ILE A 356 -15.89 44.63 37.25
CA ILE A 356 -14.85 43.73 37.77
C ILE A 356 -14.21 44.26 39.07
N SER A 357 -14.36 45.56 39.37
CA SER A 357 -13.85 46.18 40.60
C SER A 357 -14.58 45.77 41.90
N VAL A 358 -15.59 44.89 41.86
CA VAL A 358 -16.52 44.64 42.98
C VAL A 358 -16.40 43.25 43.64
N THR A 359 -15.78 42.24 43.02
CA THR A 359 -15.76 40.88 43.57
C THR A 359 -14.40 40.18 43.45
N GLN A 360 -13.74 39.97 44.59
CA GLN A 360 -12.56 39.10 44.77
C GLN A 360 -12.93 37.76 45.42
N ASN A 361 -12.05 36.76 45.22
CA ASN A 361 -11.87 35.50 45.98
C ASN A 361 -12.98 34.45 45.77
N ARG A 362 -12.65 33.19 45.43
CA ARG A 362 -11.78 32.31 46.25
C ARG A 362 -11.26 31.04 45.52
N THR A 363 -10.13 30.57 46.03
CA THR A 363 -9.43 29.26 45.94
C THR A 363 -10.18 28.07 46.61
N ASP A 364 -9.80 26.77 46.59
CA ASP A 364 -8.66 25.95 46.07
C ASP A 364 -9.05 24.43 46.02
N ASP A 365 -8.22 23.61 45.34
CA ASP A 365 -7.78 22.20 45.59
C ASP A 365 -8.70 20.95 45.72
N THR A 366 -8.19 19.86 45.09
CA THR A 366 -7.95 18.45 45.56
C THR A 366 -8.50 17.33 44.64
N ASP A 367 -7.95 16.10 44.54
CA ASP A 367 -6.57 15.52 44.62
C ASP A 367 -6.67 13.98 44.30
N LEU A 368 -5.57 13.31 43.91
CA LEU A 368 -5.26 11.85 43.96
C LEU A 368 -5.86 10.78 42.97
N LYS A 369 -4.95 10.23 42.13
CA LYS A 369 -4.50 8.80 42.01
C LYS A 369 -5.26 7.69 41.22
N ALA A 370 -4.65 7.32 40.08
CA ALA A 370 -3.77 6.15 39.84
C ALA A 370 -4.28 4.68 39.61
N ASP A 371 -3.76 4.11 38.50
CA ASP A 371 -3.21 2.76 38.23
C ASP A 371 -4.01 1.61 37.53
N ASP A 372 -3.29 1.05 36.54
CA ASP A 372 -3.25 -0.30 35.92
C ASP A 372 -4.35 -0.85 34.97
N LEU A 373 -4.09 -0.67 33.66
CA LEU A 373 -3.72 -1.72 32.67
C LEU A 373 -4.19 -3.18 32.89
N ASN A 374 -4.75 -3.83 31.85
CA ASN A 374 -3.93 -4.45 30.78
C ASN A 374 -4.78 -5.05 29.63
N ASP A 375 -4.14 -5.25 28.48
CA ASP A 375 -4.69 -5.46 27.12
C ASP A 375 -4.57 -6.92 26.59
N GLN A 376 -5.14 -7.23 25.40
CA GLN A 376 -4.42 -7.84 24.24
C GLN A 376 -5.30 -8.23 23.01
N SER A 377 -5.35 -7.32 22.03
CA SER A 377 -4.95 -7.44 20.60
C SER A 377 -4.90 -8.78 19.80
N ALA A 378 -5.65 -8.81 18.68
CA ALA A 378 -5.26 -8.58 17.26
C ALA A 378 -4.21 -9.43 16.43
N GLY A 379 -4.17 -9.11 15.12
CA GLY A 379 -3.23 -9.54 14.04
C GLY A 379 -3.87 -10.17 12.77
N LEU A 380 -3.31 -10.14 11.53
CA LEU A 380 -2.21 -9.37 10.89
C LEU A 380 -2.04 -9.77 9.38
N ILE A 381 -1.55 -8.88 8.49
CA ILE A 381 -1.09 -9.10 7.08
C ILE A 381 0.03 -8.05 6.75
N GLY A 382 1.04 -8.16 5.84
CA GLY A 382 1.60 -9.24 5.01
C GLY A 382 2.48 -8.73 3.83
N LYS A 383 3.82 -8.83 3.92
CA LYS A 383 4.87 -8.17 3.07
C LYS A 383 5.23 -8.87 1.73
N THR A 384 6.15 -8.27 0.93
CA THR A 384 6.91 -8.94 -0.17
C THR A 384 8.40 -8.55 -0.21
N GLU A 385 9.26 -9.39 -0.82
CA GLU A 385 10.69 -9.53 -0.50
C GLU A 385 11.69 -8.98 -1.55
N THR A 386 12.90 -8.59 -1.09
CA THR A 386 14.16 -8.82 -1.84
C THR A 386 15.24 -9.41 -0.90
N THR A 387 16.13 -10.23 -1.44
CA THR A 387 16.96 -11.17 -0.64
C THR A 387 18.24 -10.54 -0.06
N PRO A 388 18.48 -10.58 1.27
CA PRO A 388 19.70 -10.04 1.87
C PRO A 388 20.85 -11.07 1.93
N GLN A 389 22.09 -10.59 1.77
CA GLN A 389 23.29 -11.34 2.19
C GLN A 389 23.43 -11.29 3.72
N GLN A 390 23.44 -12.44 4.38
CA GLN A 390 23.72 -12.52 5.82
C GLN A 390 25.20 -12.25 6.13
N VAL A 391 25.46 -11.26 6.99
CA VAL A 391 26.64 -11.20 7.86
C VAL A 391 26.17 -10.89 9.28
N ASN A 392 26.73 -11.58 10.27
CA ASN A 392 26.29 -11.49 11.67
C ASN A 392 26.72 -10.18 12.36
N SER A 393 25.87 -9.71 13.28
CA SER A 393 26.19 -8.87 14.44
C SER A 393 27.00 -7.60 14.20
N GLY A 394 26.29 -6.50 13.96
CA GLY A 394 26.80 -5.13 13.93
C GLY A 394 25.69 -4.18 13.47
N THR A 395 25.70 -2.92 13.93
CA THR A 395 24.75 -1.86 13.54
C THR A 395 24.48 -1.87 12.03
N ALA A 396 23.22 -2.10 11.65
CA ALA A 396 22.81 -2.08 10.25
C ALA A 396 22.71 -0.61 9.80
N TYR A 397 23.61 -0.23 8.89
CA TYR A 397 23.55 1.02 8.15
C TYR A 397 23.53 0.72 6.65
N TYR A 398 22.58 1.29 5.94
CA TYR A 398 22.53 1.28 4.49
C TYR A 398 22.69 2.71 3.96
N GLU A 399 23.69 2.94 3.11
CA GLU A 399 23.90 4.25 2.48
C GLU A 399 22.84 4.49 1.41
N TYR A 400 21.95 5.45 1.69
CA TYR A 400 20.92 5.93 0.79
C TYR A 400 21.26 7.33 0.29
N SER A 401 21.09 7.56 -1.01
CA SER A 401 21.17 8.89 -1.63
C SER A 401 20.23 8.95 -2.83
N GLY A 402 19.04 9.53 -2.62
CA GLY A 402 18.04 9.77 -3.64
C GLY A 402 18.08 11.22 -4.14
N THR A 403 17.99 11.41 -5.46
CA THR A 403 17.63 12.71 -6.04
C THR A 403 16.17 12.66 -6.45
N PHE A 404 15.42 13.71 -6.14
CA PHE A 404 13.98 13.80 -6.37
C PHE A 404 13.63 15.11 -7.06
N LEU A 405 12.49 15.12 -7.73
CA LEU A 405 11.85 16.29 -8.31
C LEU A 405 10.49 16.50 -7.65
N GLU A 406 10.27 17.65 -7.02
CA GLU A 406 8.94 18.14 -6.65
C GLU A 406 8.32 18.82 -7.88
N VAL A 407 7.22 18.31 -8.41
CA VAL A 407 6.54 18.93 -9.57
C VAL A 407 5.93 20.27 -9.15
N THR A 408 6.36 21.36 -9.79
CA THR A 408 5.91 22.73 -9.51
C THR A 408 4.98 23.29 -10.59
N SER A 409 4.88 22.64 -11.75
CA SER A 409 3.89 22.97 -12.78
C SER A 409 2.50 22.48 -12.38
N SER A 410 1.47 23.33 -12.52
CA SER A 410 0.08 23.04 -12.13
C SER A 410 -0.48 21.74 -12.73
N VAL A 411 -0.07 21.42 -13.96
CA VAL A 411 -0.15 20.10 -14.59
C VAL A 411 1.04 19.99 -15.54
N THR A 412 1.66 18.83 -15.63
CA THR A 412 2.53 18.48 -16.76
C THR A 412 2.46 16.96 -17.03
N TYR A 413 3.31 16.47 -17.92
CA TYR A 413 3.36 15.06 -18.30
C TYR A 413 4.81 14.58 -18.33
N LEU A 414 5.02 13.36 -17.82
CA LEU A 414 6.21 12.58 -18.18
C LEU A 414 6.14 12.30 -19.68
N ARG A 415 7.28 12.39 -20.34
CA ARG A 415 7.39 12.15 -21.78
C ARG A 415 8.10 10.85 -22.08
N GLU A 416 7.81 10.28 -23.23
CA GLU A 416 8.47 9.07 -23.74
C GLU A 416 9.94 9.33 -24.14
N GLU A 417 10.25 10.58 -24.53
CA GLU A 417 11.59 11.04 -24.91
C GLU A 417 11.87 12.44 -24.33
N PRO A 418 13.15 12.84 -24.12
CA PRO A 418 13.54 14.16 -23.64
C PRO A 418 13.42 15.26 -24.72
N ASP A 419 12.24 15.39 -25.33
CA ASP A 419 11.89 16.40 -26.34
C ASP A 419 10.59 17.12 -25.92
N PRO A 420 10.52 18.47 -25.95
CA PRO A 420 9.31 19.23 -25.63
C PRO A 420 8.12 18.97 -26.57
N ASN A 421 8.33 18.25 -27.68
CA ASN A 421 7.32 17.81 -28.65
C ASN A 421 6.94 16.33 -28.50
N ALA A 422 7.68 15.54 -27.72
CA ALA A 422 7.38 14.11 -27.51
C ALA A 422 6.04 13.91 -26.79
N SER A 423 5.38 12.78 -27.06
CA SER A 423 4.12 12.39 -26.41
C SER A 423 4.25 12.32 -24.89
N GLY A 424 3.20 12.76 -24.19
CA GLY A 424 3.08 12.58 -22.75
C GLY A 424 2.57 11.17 -22.43
N SER A 425 3.39 10.36 -21.75
CA SER A 425 3.04 8.99 -21.34
C SER A 425 2.16 8.96 -20.09
N TYR A 426 2.52 9.76 -19.08
CA TYR A 426 1.85 9.84 -17.78
C TYR A 426 1.64 11.30 -17.37
N LYS A 427 0.48 11.60 -16.77
CA LYS A 427 0.18 12.94 -16.25
C LYS A 427 0.74 13.04 -14.83
N VAL A 428 1.43 14.14 -14.54
CA VAL A 428 1.87 14.49 -13.18
C VAL A 428 1.31 15.85 -12.79
N GLU A 429 0.79 15.98 -11.59
CA GLU A 429 0.20 17.20 -11.03
C GLU A 429 1.19 17.93 -10.11
N ALA A 430 0.89 19.20 -9.79
CA ALA A 430 1.68 19.94 -8.81
C ALA A 430 1.68 19.22 -7.45
N GLY A 431 2.84 19.24 -6.78
CA GLY A 431 3.07 18.55 -5.52
C GLY A 431 3.53 17.10 -5.65
N GLU A 432 3.35 16.44 -6.80
CA GLU A 432 3.87 15.08 -6.99
C GLU A 432 5.41 15.04 -6.81
N ILE A 433 5.88 14.06 -6.03
CA ILE A 433 7.30 13.79 -5.85
C ILE A 433 7.70 12.63 -6.77
N LEU A 434 8.75 12.85 -7.56
CA LEU A 434 9.27 11.87 -8.51
C LEU A 434 10.73 11.58 -8.19
N GLN A 435 11.16 10.32 -8.29
CA GLN A 435 12.57 9.94 -8.11
C GLN A 435 13.33 10.11 -9.43
N VAL A 436 14.52 10.70 -9.40
CA VAL A 436 15.40 10.82 -10.57
C VAL A 436 16.13 9.50 -10.80
N ILE A 437 16.04 8.99 -12.03
CA ILE A 437 16.82 7.84 -12.50
C ILE A 437 18.12 8.38 -13.13
N PRO A 438 19.31 8.01 -12.63
CA PRO A 438 20.57 8.40 -13.26
C PRO A 438 20.68 7.87 -14.70
N ASP A 439 20.89 8.75 -15.67
CA ASP A 439 21.10 8.40 -17.07
C ASP A 439 21.98 9.46 -17.77
N ASP A 440 23.25 9.11 -17.99
CA ASP A 440 24.28 9.99 -18.58
C ASP A 440 23.95 10.45 -20.01
N ASN A 441 22.96 9.84 -20.68
CA ASN A 441 22.56 10.18 -22.05
C ASN A 441 21.51 11.31 -22.09
N VAL A 442 20.99 11.74 -20.95
CA VAL A 442 19.93 12.76 -20.87
C VAL A 442 20.54 14.15 -20.78
N ALA A 443 20.40 14.92 -21.86
CA ALA A 443 20.86 16.30 -21.88
C ALA A 443 19.94 17.23 -21.06
N SER A 444 20.55 18.14 -20.31
CA SER A 444 19.87 19.29 -19.70
C SER A 444 19.05 20.05 -20.78
N PRO A 445 17.79 20.44 -20.50
CA PRO A 445 17.16 20.57 -19.19
C PRO A 445 16.32 19.35 -18.74
N TRP A 446 16.52 18.16 -19.29
CA TRP A 446 15.68 16.99 -18.96
C TRP A 446 16.24 16.15 -17.81
N TYR A 447 15.34 15.51 -17.07
CA TYR A 447 15.61 14.41 -16.17
C TYR A 447 14.82 13.19 -16.60
N LYS A 448 15.42 12.01 -16.44
CA LYS A 448 14.70 10.73 -16.42
C LYS A 448 14.20 10.49 -15.00
N VAL A 449 12.95 10.09 -14.86
CA VAL A 449 12.28 9.97 -13.56
C VAL A 449 11.37 8.76 -13.48
N SER A 450 11.06 8.35 -12.26
CA SER A 450 9.96 7.44 -11.92
C SER A 450 9.03 8.04 -10.86
N THR A 451 7.82 7.52 -10.76
CA THR A 451 7.00 7.67 -9.54
C THR A 451 7.63 6.89 -8.38
N LEU A 452 7.29 7.24 -7.13
CA LEU A 452 7.89 6.62 -5.94
C LEU A 452 7.52 5.14 -5.77
N ASP A 453 6.34 4.74 -6.23
CA ASP A 453 5.89 3.35 -6.31
C ASP A 453 6.59 2.55 -7.44
N GLY A 454 7.48 3.20 -8.21
CA GLY A 454 8.15 2.64 -9.37
C GLY A 454 7.21 2.30 -10.54
N SER A 455 5.91 2.65 -10.48
CA SER A 455 4.96 2.21 -11.49
C SER A 455 5.17 2.91 -12.82
N MET A 456 5.46 4.21 -12.83
CA MET A 456 5.67 5.03 -14.04
C MET A 456 7.15 5.34 -14.26
N THR A 457 7.58 5.46 -15.52
CA THR A 457 8.85 6.11 -15.87
C THR A 457 8.70 7.05 -17.08
N GLY A 458 9.59 8.03 -17.19
CA GLY A 458 9.64 8.93 -18.36
C GLY A 458 10.58 10.11 -18.17
N TYR A 459 10.44 11.14 -18.99
CA TYR A 459 11.27 12.34 -18.95
C TYR A 459 10.48 13.59 -18.52
N LEU A 460 11.07 14.39 -17.63
CA LEU A 460 10.51 15.66 -17.16
C LEU A 460 11.51 16.80 -17.34
N ALA A 461 11.04 17.98 -17.75
CA ALA A 461 11.89 19.17 -17.90
C ALA A 461 12.08 19.89 -16.55
N LEU A 462 13.31 20.35 -16.28
CA LEU A 462 13.71 21.09 -15.09
C LEU A 462 12.82 22.30 -14.81
N ASP A 463 12.38 23.02 -15.85
CA ASP A 463 11.52 24.21 -15.71
C ASP A 463 10.13 23.93 -15.09
N TRP A 464 9.77 22.65 -14.89
CA TRP A 464 8.50 22.22 -14.30
C TRP A 464 8.62 21.57 -12.93
N ALA A 465 9.84 21.48 -12.38
CA ALA A 465 10.06 20.83 -11.09
C ALA A 465 11.22 21.44 -10.29
N MET A 466 11.14 21.34 -8.96
CA MET A 466 12.20 21.72 -8.05
C MET A 466 13.01 20.47 -7.67
N PRO A 467 14.30 20.37 -8.06
CA PRO A 467 15.13 19.25 -7.62
C PRO A 467 15.49 19.39 -6.14
N PHE A 468 15.51 18.26 -5.43
CA PHE A 468 16.08 18.13 -4.09
C PHE A 468 16.76 16.78 -3.93
N THR A 469 17.64 16.65 -2.95
CA THR A 469 18.26 15.37 -2.60
C THR A 469 17.88 14.97 -1.18
N VAL A 470 17.77 13.67 -0.95
CA VAL A 470 17.67 13.07 0.38
C VAL A 470 18.78 12.06 0.51
N SER A 471 19.52 12.10 1.61
CA SER A 471 20.58 11.12 1.86
C SER A 471 20.60 10.72 3.33
N SER A 472 20.84 9.43 3.59
CA SER A 472 21.10 8.94 4.93
C SER A 472 22.44 9.49 5.43
N VAL A 473 22.59 9.61 6.74
CA VAL A 473 23.84 10.05 7.37
C VAL A 473 24.29 8.96 8.34
N TRP A 474 25.58 8.61 8.29
CA TRP A 474 26.16 7.59 9.15
C TRP A 474 26.92 8.19 10.32
N GLY A 475 26.46 7.97 11.54
CA GLY A 475 27.20 8.27 12.76
C GLY A 475 27.43 9.75 13.09
N ASP A 476 26.86 10.68 12.31
CA ASP A 476 26.79 12.11 12.69
C ASP A 476 25.90 12.24 13.94
N VAL A 477 26.47 12.84 14.98
CA VAL A 477 25.72 13.37 16.12
C VAL A 477 25.54 14.87 15.87
N LEU A 478 24.38 15.43 16.21
CA LEU A 478 24.18 16.88 16.27
C LEU A 478 25.18 17.48 17.26
N THR A 479 26.17 18.19 16.72
CA THR A 479 27.07 19.05 17.49
C THR A 479 26.27 20.21 18.08
N GLN A 480 26.46 20.49 19.37
CA GLN A 480 25.94 21.71 20.00
C GLN A 480 26.69 22.94 19.44
N GLU A 481 26.27 23.38 18.25
CA GLU A 481 26.75 24.60 17.58
C GLU A 481 25.83 25.80 17.81
N PHE A 482 24.60 25.56 18.31
CA PHE A 482 23.56 26.55 18.55
C PHE A 482 23.28 26.64 20.07
N ASP A 483 23.74 27.69 20.73
CA ASP A 483 23.71 27.85 22.20
C ASP A 483 22.75 28.94 22.70
N SER A 484 22.18 29.75 21.80
CA SER A 484 21.28 30.85 22.13
C SER A 484 19.83 30.51 21.78
N THR A 485 18.96 30.33 22.77
CA THR A 485 17.51 30.22 22.55
C THR A 485 16.96 31.48 21.86
N VAL A 486 16.39 31.31 20.67
CA VAL A 486 15.69 32.35 19.90
C VAL A 486 14.19 32.29 20.15
N TYR A 487 13.65 31.08 20.34
CA TYR A 487 12.25 30.84 20.65
C TYR A 487 12.11 29.61 21.56
N SER A 488 11.14 29.64 22.47
CA SER A 488 10.73 28.48 23.27
C SER A 488 9.23 28.59 23.53
N PHE A 489 8.48 27.51 23.35
CA PHE A 489 7.05 27.50 23.66
C PHE A 489 6.84 27.26 25.15
N ASP A 490 5.97 28.04 25.80
CA ASP A 490 5.55 27.82 27.19
C ASP A 490 4.16 27.20 27.22
N TRP A 491 4.13 25.87 27.24
CA TRP A 491 2.93 25.03 27.28
C TRP A 491 2.00 25.35 28.46
N SER A 492 2.54 25.86 29.58
CA SER A 492 1.76 26.13 30.80
C SER A 492 0.85 27.36 30.70
N SER A 493 1.09 28.22 29.71
CA SER A 493 0.45 29.53 29.58
C SER A 493 -0.73 29.56 28.59
N TYR A 494 -0.97 28.46 27.89
CA TYR A 494 -1.55 28.50 26.55
C TYR A 494 -2.82 27.64 26.38
N ASN A 495 -3.88 28.22 25.79
CA ASN A 495 -5.23 27.64 25.77
C ASN A 495 -6.07 28.05 24.52
N ALA A 496 -5.47 28.53 23.41
CA ALA A 496 -6.21 29.33 22.40
C ALA A 496 -5.80 29.28 20.89
N GLU A 497 -4.92 28.37 20.46
CA GLU A 497 -4.50 28.16 19.05
C GLU A 497 -4.47 26.66 18.66
N TRP A 498 -4.74 25.76 19.60
CA TRP A 498 -5.09 24.38 19.29
C TRP A 498 -6.57 24.38 18.92
N ASP A 499 -6.88 24.54 17.64
CA ASP A 499 -8.27 24.57 17.17
C ASP A 499 -8.79 23.13 17.10
N GLU A 500 -9.34 22.64 18.22
CA GLU A 500 -10.04 21.34 18.32
C GLU A 500 -11.05 21.13 17.17
N SER A 501 -11.56 22.21 16.55
CA SER A 501 -12.52 22.12 15.45
C SER A 501 -11.92 21.83 14.06
N GLU A 502 -10.59 21.86 13.89
CA GLU A 502 -9.93 21.28 12.69
C GLU A 502 -9.58 19.80 12.86
N VAL A 503 -9.73 19.27 14.09
CA VAL A 503 -9.24 17.94 14.51
C VAL A 503 -10.40 16.97 14.82
N ASN A 504 -11.54 17.49 15.31
CA ASN A 504 -12.71 16.69 15.65
C ASN A 504 -13.79 16.83 14.56
N ASP A 505 -14.10 15.74 13.86
CA ASP A 505 -15.11 15.69 12.79
C ASP A 505 -16.13 14.54 12.96
N GLU A 506 -16.66 13.95 11.89
CA GLU A 506 -17.57 12.79 11.99
C GLU A 506 -16.81 11.46 12.25
N TYR A 507 -15.50 11.44 12.03
CA TYR A 507 -14.68 10.23 12.06
C TYR A 507 -13.54 10.27 13.10
N ALA A 508 -13.00 11.46 13.41
CA ALA A 508 -11.98 11.64 14.45
C ALA A 508 -12.50 12.43 15.66
N ASP A 509 -12.03 12.06 16.85
CA ASP A 509 -12.17 12.83 18.08
C ASP A 509 -10.78 13.00 18.71
N SER A 510 -10.43 14.23 19.07
CA SER A 510 -9.20 14.55 19.77
C SER A 510 -9.50 15.29 21.05
N LYS A 511 -8.63 15.08 22.03
CA LYS A 511 -8.67 15.73 23.32
C LYS A 511 -7.27 16.24 23.65
N VAL A 512 -7.23 17.53 23.92
CA VAL A 512 -5.99 18.23 24.20
C VAL A 512 -5.97 18.62 25.67
N SER A 513 -4.88 18.34 26.38
CA SER A 513 -4.78 18.69 27.81
C SER A 513 -3.35 18.96 28.26
N TYR A 514 -3.19 19.45 29.50
CA TYR A 514 -1.87 19.70 30.09
C TYR A 514 -1.80 19.01 31.45
N ALA A 515 -0.89 18.06 31.59
CA ALA A 515 -0.76 17.18 32.75
C ALA A 515 0.72 16.90 33.07
N ASP A 516 1.07 16.86 34.36
CA ASP A 516 2.41 16.53 34.86
C ASP A 516 3.59 17.30 34.23
N GLY A 517 3.33 18.51 33.70
CA GLY A 517 4.32 19.36 33.03
C GLY A 517 4.37 19.20 31.51
N TRP A 518 3.70 18.19 30.96
CA TRP A 518 3.64 17.88 29.54
C TRP A 518 2.33 18.34 28.93
N TYR A 519 2.39 18.65 27.64
CA TYR A 519 1.21 18.88 26.82
C TYR A 519 0.76 17.56 26.19
N GLU A 520 -0.45 17.09 26.48
CA GLU A 520 -1.00 15.82 26.02
C GLU A 520 -1.93 16.02 24.82
N LEU A 521 -1.68 15.27 23.75
CA LEU A 521 -2.57 15.10 22.61
C LEU A 521 -3.03 13.63 22.59
N ASP A 522 -4.30 13.45 22.95
CA ASP A 522 -5.07 12.21 22.98
C ASP A 522 -5.96 12.20 21.73
N VAL A 523 -5.86 11.17 20.90
CA VAL A 523 -6.51 11.10 19.59
C VAL A 523 -7.11 9.72 19.38
N THR A 524 -8.38 9.68 18.95
CA THR A 524 -9.07 8.47 18.51
C THR A 524 -9.68 8.72 17.13
N THR A 525 -9.50 7.79 16.19
CA THR A 525 -10.08 7.84 14.84
C THR A 525 -10.95 6.60 14.56
N ASN A 526 -11.90 6.76 13.64
CA ASN A 526 -12.63 5.69 12.97
C ASN A 526 -12.50 5.80 11.43
N ASP A 527 -11.72 6.77 10.92
CA ASP A 527 -11.30 6.83 9.51
C ASP A 527 -9.86 6.37 9.34
N THR A 528 -9.57 5.96 8.12
CA THR A 528 -8.25 5.57 7.65
C THR A 528 -7.47 6.79 7.13
N TYR A 529 -6.17 6.86 7.37
CA TYR A 529 -5.25 7.87 6.78
C TYR A 529 -5.46 9.33 7.24
N ILE A 530 -5.55 9.56 8.55
CA ILE A 530 -5.58 10.92 9.11
C ILE A 530 -4.20 11.32 9.65
N TYR A 531 -3.81 12.57 9.42
CA TYR A 531 -2.71 13.22 10.13
C TYR A 531 -3.18 14.42 10.94
N PHE A 532 -2.80 14.41 12.21
CA PHE A 532 -3.05 15.49 13.14
C PHE A 532 -1.74 16.22 13.38
N TYR A 533 -1.79 17.54 13.44
CA TYR A 533 -0.60 18.34 13.59
C TYR A 533 -0.87 19.59 14.40
N SER A 534 0.13 20.02 15.16
CA SER A 534 0.11 21.27 15.90
C SER A 534 1.40 22.00 15.62
N ASN A 535 1.27 23.17 15.00
CA ASN A 535 2.41 23.99 14.61
C ASN A 535 2.33 25.38 15.22
N THR A 536 3.50 26.01 15.34
CA THR A 536 3.61 27.45 15.61
C THR A 536 4.55 28.07 14.59
N THR A 537 4.36 29.37 14.35
CA THR A 537 5.18 30.16 13.44
C THR A 537 5.94 31.21 14.25
N PRO A 538 7.23 31.00 14.58
CA PRO A 538 8.03 32.01 15.26
C PRO A 538 8.12 33.29 14.43
N ASP A 539 7.90 34.45 15.07
CA ASP A 539 7.97 35.79 14.44
C ASP A 539 9.29 36.07 13.72
N TYR A 540 10.37 35.42 14.15
CA TYR A 540 11.69 35.48 13.56
C TYR A 540 12.36 34.11 13.61
N LEU A 541 12.89 33.67 12.47
CA LEU A 541 13.83 32.56 12.37
C LEU A 541 15.13 33.06 11.72
N PRO A 542 16.30 32.66 12.23
CA PRO A 542 17.57 32.98 11.60
C PRO A 542 17.85 32.11 10.36
N ASP A 543 18.86 32.48 9.57
CA ASP A 543 19.27 31.71 8.38
C ASP A 543 19.83 30.32 8.71
N GLN A 544 20.27 30.12 9.95
CA GLN A 544 20.71 28.84 10.50
C GLN A 544 20.11 28.71 11.91
N TYR A 545 19.51 27.57 12.22
CA TYR A 545 18.90 27.29 13.52
C TYR A 545 18.80 25.78 13.78
N GLN A 546 18.67 25.40 15.04
CA GLN A 546 18.18 24.09 15.46
C GLN A 546 16.77 24.24 16.05
N PHE A 547 15.81 23.49 15.53
CA PHE A 547 14.52 23.22 16.17
C PHE A 547 14.62 21.89 16.92
N SER A 548 14.05 21.81 18.11
CA SER A 548 13.96 20.59 18.92
C SER A 548 12.61 20.51 19.63
N LEU A 549 12.12 19.29 19.81
CA LEU A 549 10.90 18.96 20.54
C LEU A 549 11.08 17.58 21.20
N ALA A 550 10.73 17.47 22.49
CA ALA A 550 10.62 16.18 23.15
C ALA A 550 9.20 15.63 22.94
N LEU A 551 9.12 14.38 22.51
CA LEU A 551 7.87 13.65 22.29
C LEU A 551 7.93 12.33 23.06
N ASP A 552 6.99 12.12 23.98
CA ASP A 552 6.83 10.90 24.76
C ASP A 552 5.56 10.16 24.31
N ALA A 553 5.74 8.97 23.73
CA ALA A 553 4.66 8.13 23.21
C ALA A 553 4.10 7.23 24.31
N VAL A 554 3.10 7.74 25.04
CA VAL A 554 2.48 7.06 26.18
C VAL A 554 1.65 5.85 25.74
N THR A 555 0.96 5.96 24.61
CA THR A 555 0.20 4.86 24.00
C THR A 555 0.13 5.10 22.50
N LEU A 556 0.48 4.08 21.73
CA LEU A 556 0.32 4.06 20.28
C LEU A 556 -0.25 2.70 19.92
N ASP A 557 -1.27 2.67 19.07
CA ASP A 557 -1.67 1.45 18.40
C ASP A 557 -0.61 1.02 17.36
N ASP A 558 -0.79 -0.17 16.81
CA ASP A 558 -0.10 -0.55 15.57
C ASP A 558 -0.40 0.50 14.49
N SER A 559 0.52 0.71 13.56
CA SER A 559 0.32 1.64 12.42
C SER A 559 0.10 3.13 12.77
N VAL A 560 0.46 3.54 13.99
CA VAL A 560 0.59 4.95 14.37
C VAL A 560 2.05 5.42 14.24
N TYR A 561 2.20 6.64 13.71
CA TYR A 561 3.47 7.31 13.50
C TYR A 561 3.45 8.69 14.16
N TYR A 562 4.50 9.07 14.87
CA TYR A 562 4.57 10.37 15.54
C TYR A 562 5.93 11.04 15.35
N GLY A 563 5.97 12.36 15.41
CA GLY A 563 7.21 13.10 15.27
C GLY A 563 7.03 14.59 15.02
N ILE A 564 7.97 15.18 14.28
CA ILE A 564 8.03 16.63 14.08
C ILE A 564 7.78 17.06 12.64
N GLN A 565 7.05 18.16 12.49
CA GLN A 565 6.89 18.90 11.24
C GLN A 565 7.84 20.08 11.13
N THR A 566 8.32 20.33 9.91
CA THR A 566 9.05 21.53 9.53
C THR A 566 8.67 21.96 8.11
N ASN A 567 9.16 23.13 7.67
CA ASN A 567 8.90 23.66 6.33
C ASN A 567 7.38 23.79 6.02
N CYS A 568 6.56 23.95 7.07
CA CYS A 568 5.11 23.93 6.99
C CYS A 568 4.55 25.31 6.59
N VAL A 569 3.54 25.29 5.72
CA VAL A 569 2.71 26.45 5.33
C VAL A 569 1.27 26.26 5.79
N ASP A 570 0.75 25.05 5.58
CA ASP A 570 -0.59 24.58 5.90
C ASP A 570 -0.57 23.05 5.96
N GLY A 571 -1.69 22.43 6.35
CA GLY A 571 -1.84 20.96 6.38
C GLY A 571 -1.73 20.26 5.01
N ALA A 572 -1.65 21.01 3.90
CA ALA A 572 -1.40 20.45 2.57
C ALA A 572 0.08 20.54 2.15
N ASN A 573 0.94 21.26 2.91
CA ASN A 573 2.30 21.60 2.52
C ASN A 573 3.25 21.63 3.72
N PHE A 574 3.92 20.51 4.01
CA PHE A 574 4.92 20.37 5.07
C PHE A 574 5.92 19.24 4.79
N ASP A 575 7.01 19.20 5.56
CA ASP A 575 7.92 18.04 5.65
C ASP A 575 7.87 17.50 7.09
N ALA A 576 7.96 16.19 7.30
CA ALA A 576 7.97 15.63 8.66
C ALA A 576 8.94 14.45 8.82
N LEU A 577 9.49 14.31 10.03
CA LEU A 577 10.27 13.17 10.49
C LEU A 577 9.46 12.45 11.56
N LEU A 578 9.14 11.18 11.32
CA LEU A 578 8.27 10.36 12.16
C LEU A 578 8.98 9.08 12.61
N ILE A 579 8.55 8.52 13.74
CA ILE A 579 8.85 7.17 14.22
C ILE A 579 7.53 6.38 14.24
N SER A 580 7.52 5.13 13.77
CA SER A 580 6.39 4.21 13.93
C SER A 580 6.41 3.51 15.29
N SER A 581 5.30 2.91 15.71
CA SER A 581 5.25 2.01 16.88
C SER A 581 6.26 0.84 16.81
N ASP A 582 6.58 0.34 15.61
CA ASP A 582 7.65 -0.65 15.35
C ASP A 582 9.09 -0.09 15.50
N GLY A 583 9.26 1.22 15.67
CA GLY A 583 10.56 1.88 15.81
C GLY A 583 11.31 2.16 14.50
N TYR A 584 10.61 2.15 13.37
CA TYR A 584 11.16 2.62 12.10
C TYR A 584 11.00 4.14 11.96
N VAL A 585 12.07 4.80 11.52
CA VAL A 585 12.09 6.24 11.21
C VAL A 585 11.73 6.45 9.73
N TYR A 586 10.82 7.39 9.49
CA TYR A 586 10.36 7.82 8.18
C TYR A 586 10.58 9.32 8.00
N LEU A 587 10.98 9.72 6.80
CA LEU A 587 10.97 11.12 6.37
C LEU A 587 9.94 11.26 5.26
N ILE A 588 8.93 12.10 5.52
CA ILE A 588 7.81 12.33 4.61
C ILE A 588 7.77 13.77 4.13
N ARG A 589 7.14 13.96 2.98
CA ARG A 589 6.92 15.25 2.33
C ARG A 589 5.49 15.29 1.81
N VAL A 590 4.72 16.28 2.24
CA VAL A 590 3.35 16.53 1.78
C VAL A 590 3.34 17.83 0.98
N ARG A 591 2.75 17.80 -0.23
CA ARG A 591 2.67 18.95 -1.14
C ARG A 591 1.33 18.96 -1.87
N ASP A 592 0.63 20.09 -1.83
CA ASP A 592 -0.75 20.21 -2.33
C ASP A 592 -1.68 19.06 -1.86
N GLY A 593 -1.43 18.53 -0.65
CA GLY A 593 -2.16 17.41 -0.04
C GLY A 593 -1.70 16.01 -0.46
N LEU A 594 -0.74 15.88 -1.39
CA LEU A 594 -0.17 14.60 -1.81
C LEU A 594 0.91 14.15 -0.84
N PHE A 595 0.70 12.99 -0.22
CA PHE A 595 1.65 12.36 0.71
C PHE A 595 2.76 11.61 -0.05
N SER A 596 3.99 11.65 0.46
CA SER A 596 5.14 10.97 -0.13
C SER A 596 6.20 10.62 0.92
N ILE A 597 6.53 9.32 1.03
CA ILE A 597 7.68 8.85 1.81
C ILE A 597 8.94 9.03 0.96
N ILE A 598 9.89 9.82 1.45
CA ILE A 598 11.14 10.18 0.73
C ILE A 598 12.41 9.58 1.37
N TYR A 599 12.29 9.01 2.57
CA TYR A 599 13.26 8.11 3.19
C TYR A 599 12.58 7.25 4.25
N ASP A 600 13.03 6.00 4.39
CA ASP A 600 12.45 4.97 5.25
C ASP A 600 13.56 4.03 5.74
N THR A 601 13.63 3.80 7.05
CA THR A 601 14.62 2.92 7.68
C THR A 601 14.20 1.44 7.78
N GLU A 602 12.95 1.09 7.49
CA GLU A 602 12.57 -0.31 7.24
C GLU A 602 13.27 -0.81 5.97
N VAL A 603 13.23 -0.01 4.90
CA VAL A 603 13.88 -0.32 3.61
C VAL A 603 15.39 -0.01 3.64
N TYR A 604 15.80 1.08 4.28
CA TYR A 604 17.21 1.53 4.35
C TYR A 604 17.69 1.70 5.80
N PRO A 605 17.98 0.58 6.52
CA PRO A 605 18.30 0.59 7.94
C PRO A 605 19.36 1.62 8.35
N ASN A 606 19.10 2.35 9.44
CA ASN A 606 20.06 3.25 10.07
C ASN A 606 19.96 3.12 11.61
N SER A 607 20.45 2.00 12.13
CA SER A 607 20.24 1.58 13.53
C SER A 607 21.24 2.20 14.52
N TRP A 608 21.55 3.51 14.41
CA TRP A 608 22.59 4.15 15.24
C TRP A 608 22.05 4.83 16.51
N ALA A 609 20.84 5.39 16.48
CA ALA A 609 20.21 5.92 17.68
C ALA A 609 19.59 4.80 18.53
N ALA A 610 19.62 4.96 19.85
CA ALA A 610 18.64 4.31 20.70
C ALA A 610 17.32 5.06 20.51
N LEU A 611 16.32 4.39 19.93
CA LEU A 611 14.95 4.86 19.83
C LEU A 611 14.12 4.12 20.87
N ASP A 612 13.18 4.81 21.50
CA ASP A 612 12.18 4.19 22.38
C ASP A 612 10.78 4.43 21.80
N PRO A 613 10.24 3.54 20.96
CA PRO A 613 9.02 3.83 20.19
C PRO A 613 7.81 4.13 21.07
N LEU A 614 7.79 3.60 22.30
CA LEU A 614 6.76 3.77 23.33
C LEU A 614 7.35 4.50 24.57
N GLY A 615 8.09 5.59 24.31
CA GLY A 615 8.70 6.42 25.34
C GLY A 615 9.23 7.75 24.80
N GLU A 616 10.02 8.44 25.62
CA GLU A 616 10.54 9.79 25.33
C GLU A 616 11.65 9.78 24.27
N ASN A 617 11.42 10.52 23.18
CA ASN A 617 12.43 10.81 22.16
C ASN A 617 12.52 12.33 21.93
N THR A 618 13.75 12.86 21.90
CA THR A 618 14.01 14.23 21.46
C THR A 618 14.20 14.25 19.95
N PHE A 619 13.22 14.76 19.23
CA PHE A 619 13.31 15.03 17.80
C PHE A 619 14.03 16.36 17.57
N SER A 620 14.82 16.47 16.51
CA SER A 620 15.54 17.71 16.20
C SER A 620 15.78 17.90 14.70
N VAL A 621 15.72 19.14 14.25
CA VAL A 621 16.08 19.55 12.88
C VAL A 621 17.03 20.73 12.92
N VAL A 622 18.21 20.55 12.33
CA VAL A 622 19.13 21.64 12.06
C VAL A 622 18.95 22.12 10.62
N ARG A 623 18.55 23.39 10.47
CA ARG A 623 18.52 24.08 9.18
C ARG A 623 19.82 24.84 8.98
N LEU A 624 20.51 24.57 7.88
CA LEU A 624 21.70 25.29 7.43
C LEU A 624 21.42 25.96 6.07
N THR A 625 21.94 27.17 5.89
CA THR A 625 21.96 27.86 4.59
C THR A 625 23.41 27.88 4.08
N ALA A 626 23.64 27.36 2.88
CA ALA A 626 24.96 27.28 2.28
C ALA A 626 25.54 28.68 1.95
N SER A 627 26.88 28.78 1.91
CA SER A 627 27.60 30.02 1.62
C SER A 627 27.29 30.55 0.21
N GLY A 628 26.35 31.50 0.14
CA GLY A 628 25.79 32.04 -1.11
C GLY A 628 24.26 32.12 -1.13
N GLY A 629 23.57 31.49 -0.17
CA GLY A 629 22.12 31.60 0.01
C GLY A 629 21.27 30.81 -0.99
N SER A 630 21.88 30.08 -1.93
CA SER A 630 21.17 29.36 -3.00
C SER A 630 20.56 28.03 -2.55
N THR A 631 21.13 27.40 -1.52
CA THR A 631 20.82 26.02 -1.11
C THR A 631 20.61 25.99 0.41
N VAL A 632 19.56 25.28 0.83
CA VAL A 632 19.19 25.04 2.22
C VAL A 632 19.30 23.53 2.49
N VAL A 633 19.88 23.19 3.64
CA VAL A 633 20.03 21.81 4.11
C VAL A 633 19.27 21.67 5.42
N TYR A 634 18.41 20.66 5.51
CA TYR A 634 17.78 20.24 6.76
C TYR A 634 18.39 18.90 7.19
N LYS A 635 19.08 18.85 8.33
CA LYS A 635 19.53 17.61 8.97
C LYS A 635 18.48 17.18 9.99
N TYR A 636 17.95 15.97 9.84
CA TYR A 636 16.91 15.39 10.69
C TYR A 636 17.51 14.38 11.66
N ALA A 637 17.21 14.52 12.95
CA ALA A 637 17.80 13.74 14.02
C ALA A 637 16.78 13.35 15.09
N ILE A 638 17.05 12.22 15.76
CA ILE A 638 16.34 11.76 16.95
C ILE A 638 17.39 11.38 18.00
N ASN A 639 17.16 11.78 19.25
CA ASN A 639 18.07 11.55 20.39
C ASN A 639 19.51 11.99 20.07
N GLY A 640 19.62 13.15 19.39
CA GLY A 640 20.88 13.75 18.93
C GLY A 640 21.56 13.05 17.74
N SER A 641 21.08 11.89 17.27
CA SER A 641 21.69 11.15 16.15
C SER A 641 21.03 11.54 14.82
N VAL A 642 21.83 11.94 13.83
CA VAL A 642 21.31 12.36 12.51
C VAL A 642 21.00 11.13 11.65
N PHE A 643 19.76 11.01 11.20
CA PHE A 643 19.30 9.90 10.35
C PHE A 643 19.46 10.21 8.86
N ALA A 644 18.99 11.39 8.46
CA ALA A 644 18.94 11.82 7.08
C ALA A 644 19.10 13.34 6.94
N LYS A 645 19.44 13.79 5.73
CA LYS A 645 19.39 15.20 5.35
C LYS A 645 18.61 15.40 4.05
N ILE A 646 17.89 16.52 3.97
CA ILE A 646 17.32 17.04 2.73
C ILE A 646 18.19 18.23 2.28
N GLU A 647 18.67 18.24 1.04
CA GLU A 647 19.28 19.43 0.43
C GLU A 647 18.41 19.92 -0.72
N GLN A 648 18.04 21.20 -0.71
CA GLN A 648 17.14 21.78 -1.72
C GLN A 648 17.50 23.24 -2.03
N PRO A 649 17.16 23.76 -3.23
CA PRO A 649 17.25 25.18 -3.52
C PRO A 649 16.43 26.01 -2.51
N ALA A 650 16.90 27.21 -2.18
CA ALA A 650 16.21 28.08 -1.22
C ALA A 650 14.76 28.42 -1.65
N ALA A 651 14.47 28.42 -2.96
CA ALA A 651 13.12 28.57 -3.52
C ALA A 651 12.19 27.37 -3.29
N GLY A 652 12.71 26.23 -2.84
CA GLY A 652 11.94 25.05 -2.42
C GLY A 652 11.52 25.07 -0.95
N VAL A 653 12.00 26.03 -0.15
CA VAL A 653 11.48 26.29 1.20
C VAL A 653 10.13 26.97 1.06
N LYS A 654 9.09 26.36 1.63
CA LYS A 654 7.69 26.76 1.50
C LYS A 654 7.26 27.65 2.65
N GLY A 655 7.62 27.27 3.88
CA GLY A 655 7.16 27.96 5.08
C GLY A 655 8.07 27.79 6.29
N THR A 656 7.66 28.45 7.38
CA THR A 656 8.42 28.60 8.63
C THR A 656 7.69 28.04 9.84
N ALA A 657 6.49 27.50 9.66
CA ALA A 657 5.81 26.79 10.74
C ALA A 657 6.53 25.46 11.02
N MET A 658 6.58 25.10 12.30
CA MET A 658 7.14 23.84 12.78
C MET A 658 6.38 23.38 14.03
N GLY A 659 6.39 22.07 14.29
CA GLY A 659 5.36 21.48 15.14
C GLY A 659 5.54 20.01 15.46
N ALA A 660 4.56 19.47 16.17
CA ALA A 660 4.34 18.04 16.35
C ALA A 660 3.38 17.51 15.27
N MET A 661 3.46 16.21 14.99
CA MET A 661 2.55 15.50 14.10
C MET A 661 2.32 14.07 14.58
N ILE A 662 1.08 13.63 14.46
CA ILE A 662 0.66 12.23 14.47
C ILE A 662 0.16 11.90 13.06
N TYR A 663 0.41 10.69 12.59
CA TYR A 663 -0.17 10.10 11.39
C TYR A 663 -0.64 8.69 11.73
N MET A 664 -1.86 8.37 11.33
CA MET A 664 -2.52 7.08 11.51
C MET A 664 -2.87 6.55 10.12
N ASP A 665 -2.51 5.31 9.78
CA ASP A 665 -2.92 4.69 8.51
C ASP A 665 -4.31 4.02 8.59
N ASP A 666 -4.54 2.89 7.93
CA ASP A 666 -5.80 2.16 7.96
C ASP A 666 -5.97 1.14 9.11
N GLU A 667 -4.94 0.87 9.92
CA GLU A 667 -5.02 -0.01 11.10
C GLU A 667 -4.85 0.70 12.46
N GLY A 668 -4.54 2.01 12.49
CA GLY A 668 -4.29 2.77 13.73
C GLY A 668 -5.51 3.56 14.23
N ASP A 669 -6.13 3.11 15.32
CA ASP A 669 -7.36 3.72 15.87
C ASP A 669 -7.11 4.77 16.97
N HIS A 670 -6.00 4.68 17.73
CA HIS A 670 -5.74 5.55 18.88
C HIS A 670 -4.25 5.90 19.13
N ALA A 671 -4.01 7.12 19.60
CA ALA A 671 -2.69 7.61 20.00
C ALA A 671 -2.76 8.62 21.15
N LEU A 672 -1.88 8.46 22.15
CA LEU A 672 -1.62 9.43 23.21
C LEU A 672 -0.13 9.79 23.19
N ILE A 673 0.17 11.03 22.78
CA ILE A 673 1.53 11.59 22.83
C ILE A 673 1.60 12.78 23.79
N ARG A 674 2.77 12.93 24.40
CA ARG A 674 3.16 14.05 25.24
C ARG A 674 4.21 14.90 24.55
N MET A 675 4.10 16.23 24.65
CA MET A 675 5.01 17.22 24.08
C MET A 675 5.59 18.11 25.17
N ASP A 676 6.92 18.31 25.13
CA ASP A 676 7.63 19.30 25.93
C ASP A 676 8.90 19.79 25.17
N ASN A 677 9.61 20.78 25.70
CA ASN A 677 10.89 21.25 25.19
C ASN A 677 10.86 21.69 23.71
N PHE A 678 9.76 22.32 23.28
CA PHE A 678 9.72 23.04 22.00
C PHE A 678 10.68 24.23 22.07
N ILE A 679 11.84 24.10 21.45
CA ILE A 679 12.91 25.09 21.52
C ILE A 679 13.50 25.30 20.12
N VAL A 680 13.77 26.56 19.78
CA VAL A 680 14.58 26.96 18.62
C VAL A 680 15.83 27.69 19.12
N THR A 681 17.01 27.18 18.79
CA THR A 681 18.31 27.82 19.10
C THR A 681 19.04 28.29 17.83
N GLN A 682 19.92 29.29 18.03
CA GLN A 682 20.90 29.80 17.08
C GLN A 682 22.30 29.82 17.70
#